data_AF-A0AA96UFX1-F1
#
_entry.id   AF-A0AA96UFX1-F1
#
_cell.length_a   1.000
_cell.length_b   1.000
_cell.length_c   1.000
_cell.angle_alpha   90.00
_cell.angle_beta   90.00
_cell.angle_gamma   90.00
#
_symmetry.space_group_name_H-M   'P 1'
#
loop_
_entity.id
_entity.type
_entity.pdbx_description
1 polymer ?
#
loop_
_entity_poly.entity_id
_entity_poly.type
_entity_poly.pdbx_seq_one_letter_code
_entity_poly.pdbx_strand_id
1 'polypeptide(L)'
;MWSVLAEAQREQHRRAEAQRRAAEARQREGERARREAQRAAARGEREALKAYQQGRESDAVRRSAELDERVAELRGVLAAGLAGPGFSLVAGGRPAVPPFDPGPLGVPVPMPDQNWYLVPPPAGPQAYHPGARRQWEEQSAQARARFEHDWQAAWAAEQQRQHQLADYRAQYDAWAVERHRLLAGQTTQAGRLAARLRAGEAAAVAEYFEAVVDWREDWPDGFPADGEAVWDAAARRLVVRWELPPYEVVPALSRYRYVRSDDREDEVARPVGQRRELYREVLAQCALRVLAEVFRADAGGLLASVGLNGVVVATDPATGQEGERCLLAVEVGREVFAGLALDRVDPLECLVGALGGRIAARPEKGGTVAEVPTTVEPAPVPVPVLVVDGEGPDLFEMDPLEFEELIAELFRRRGLRTSTTARSGDEGVDVLAEDPDPITGGKIVIQAKRYRKTVPPSAVRDLESTMRRQGANRGILVTTAGFGPGSRKHAEGQPLTLVDGPMLLALLREHGLPGRLGPAPSAPVRPAVPAVELVPGQNLVLPDGEVKVRFRSGGAAADLTLLLLDAGGRVRHDRDFVFYHQPAAEGGAVTLRPDERTATVRTAQLPDAVRRVAIAVNLDADGDGTCADLVDPAVELASGGGRWLFRPPADPAVSAMLVAEVYRHPADGWKLRAVGQGWSDGLAGLARAHGVDVA
;
A
#
# COMPACT_ATOMS: atom_id res chain seq x y z
N MET A 1 75.75 -61.60 67.20
CA MET A 1 74.60 -61.90 66.33
C MET A 1 73.30 -61.20 66.76
N TRP A 2 73.01 -61.07 68.07
CA TRP A 2 71.82 -60.37 68.59
C TRP A 2 71.81 -58.82 68.42
N SER A 3 72.98 -58.17 68.38
CA SER A 3 73.11 -56.71 68.17
C SER A 3 72.65 -56.25 66.78
N VAL A 4 72.99 -57.01 65.74
CA VAL A 4 72.69 -56.68 64.32
C VAL A 4 71.21 -56.85 64.01
N LEU A 5 70.54 -57.83 64.65
CA LEU A 5 69.09 -58.06 64.54
C LEU A 5 68.26 -56.95 65.20
N ALA A 6 68.70 -56.44 66.37
CA ALA A 6 68.02 -55.35 67.07
C ALA A 6 68.17 -53.98 66.39
N GLU A 7 69.26 -53.78 65.65
CA GLU A 7 69.50 -52.57 64.86
C GLU A 7 68.68 -52.60 63.56
N ALA A 8 68.62 -53.76 62.88
CA ALA A 8 67.75 -53.99 61.73
C ALA A 8 66.25 -53.81 62.05
N GLN A 9 65.78 -54.25 63.22
CA GLN A 9 64.40 -54.02 63.67
C GLN A 9 64.09 -52.52 63.92
N ARG A 10 65.03 -51.77 64.51
CA ARG A 10 64.88 -50.31 64.72
C ARG A 10 64.94 -49.53 63.42
N GLU A 11 65.69 -50.00 62.44
CA GLU A 11 65.73 -49.41 61.10
C GLU A 11 64.44 -49.71 60.32
N GLN A 12 63.89 -50.94 60.42
CA GLN A 12 62.58 -51.27 59.87
C GLN A 12 61.45 -50.45 60.49
N HIS A 13 61.45 -50.25 61.81
CA HIS A 13 60.43 -49.43 62.49
C HIS A 13 60.48 -47.96 62.04
N ARG A 14 61.69 -47.37 61.94
CA ARG A 14 61.87 -46.00 61.43
C ARG A 14 61.46 -45.85 59.97
N ARG A 15 61.78 -46.85 59.12
CA ARG A 15 61.33 -46.88 57.72
C ARG A 15 59.81 -47.00 57.61
N ALA A 16 59.17 -47.83 58.44
CA ALA A 16 57.72 -48.00 58.48
C ALA A 16 56.99 -46.73 58.98
N GLU A 17 57.51 -46.06 60.01
CA GLU A 17 56.97 -44.77 60.49
C GLU A 17 57.17 -43.65 59.46
N ALA A 18 58.33 -43.58 58.81
CA ALA A 18 58.58 -42.64 57.72
C ALA A 18 57.64 -42.89 56.52
N GLN A 19 57.38 -44.16 56.18
CA GLN A 19 56.41 -44.54 55.15
C GLN A 19 54.98 -44.15 55.54
N ARG A 20 54.56 -44.35 56.79
CA ARG A 20 53.23 -43.92 57.28
C ARG A 20 53.08 -42.40 57.25
N ARG A 21 54.06 -41.64 57.75
CA ARG A 21 54.04 -40.17 57.70
C ARG A 21 54.05 -39.64 56.27
N ALA A 22 54.82 -40.26 55.37
CA ALA A 22 54.82 -39.92 53.95
C ALA A 22 53.48 -40.24 53.27
N ALA A 23 52.83 -41.35 53.63
CA ALA A 23 51.51 -41.70 53.13
C ALA A 23 50.42 -40.72 53.63
N GLU A 24 50.43 -40.38 54.91
CA GLU A 24 49.52 -39.37 55.50
C GLU A 24 49.74 -37.97 54.90
N ALA A 25 50.99 -37.58 54.65
CA ALA A 25 51.32 -36.32 53.98
C ALA A 25 50.77 -36.29 52.54
N ARG A 26 51.00 -37.36 51.75
CA ARG A 26 50.44 -37.50 50.40
C ARG A 26 48.91 -37.49 50.40
N GLN A 27 48.27 -38.08 51.41
CA GLN A 27 46.81 -38.07 51.54
C GLN A 27 46.28 -36.66 51.81
N ARG A 28 46.91 -35.90 52.73
CA ARG A 28 46.56 -34.50 53.01
C ARG A 28 46.81 -33.57 51.83
N GLU A 29 47.92 -33.77 51.11
CA GLU A 29 48.22 -33.04 49.86
C GLU A 29 47.19 -33.35 48.77
N GLY A 30 46.84 -34.63 48.59
CA GLY A 30 45.78 -35.05 47.67
C GLY A 30 44.41 -34.46 48.01
N GLU A 31 44.04 -34.39 49.30
CA GLU A 31 42.81 -33.75 49.76
C GLU A 31 42.80 -32.23 49.53
N ARG A 32 43.93 -31.54 49.77
CA ARG A 32 44.08 -30.11 49.47
C ARG A 32 43.98 -29.84 47.97
N ALA A 33 44.69 -30.62 47.15
CA ALA A 33 44.64 -30.53 45.69
C ALA A 33 43.22 -30.77 45.15
N ARG A 34 42.48 -31.76 45.68
CA ARG A 34 41.07 -31.99 45.32
C ARG A 34 40.16 -30.81 45.68
N ARG A 35 40.32 -30.24 46.88
CA ARG A 35 39.55 -29.05 47.31
C ARG A 35 39.87 -27.81 46.47
N GLU A 36 41.13 -27.62 46.11
CA GLU A 36 41.58 -26.53 45.23
C GLU A 36 41.02 -26.71 43.81
N ALA A 37 41.09 -27.92 43.26
CA ALA A 37 40.50 -28.25 41.96
C ALA A 37 38.97 -28.02 41.95
N GLN A 38 38.26 -28.43 43.01
CA GLN A 38 36.82 -28.20 43.14
C GLN A 38 36.47 -26.70 43.24
N ARG A 39 37.26 -25.91 43.98
CA ARG A 39 37.10 -24.45 44.05
C ARG A 39 37.42 -23.77 42.71
N ALA A 40 38.44 -24.25 41.99
CA ALA A 40 38.79 -23.75 40.68
C ALA A 40 37.69 -24.06 39.65
N ALA A 41 37.14 -25.28 39.65
CA ALA A 41 36.00 -25.66 38.82
C ALA A 41 34.76 -24.79 39.11
N ALA A 42 34.39 -24.63 40.38
CA ALA A 42 33.26 -23.78 40.77
C ALA A 42 33.44 -22.30 40.42
N ARG A 43 34.69 -21.79 40.40
CA ARG A 43 35.00 -20.44 39.88
C ARG A 43 34.84 -20.38 38.37
N GLY A 44 35.39 -21.36 37.65
CA GLY A 44 35.26 -21.46 36.20
C GLY A 44 33.81 -21.54 35.73
N GLU A 45 32.97 -22.32 36.41
CA GLU A 45 31.53 -22.40 36.14
C GLU A 45 30.80 -21.06 36.35
N ARG A 46 31.14 -20.33 37.43
CA ARG A 46 30.57 -18.99 37.69
C ARG A 46 31.01 -17.96 36.66
N GLU A 47 32.28 -17.99 36.27
CA GLU A 47 32.84 -17.12 35.23
C GLU A 47 32.20 -17.41 33.87
N ALA A 48 32.05 -18.69 33.51
CA ALA A 48 31.36 -19.12 32.30
C ALA A 48 29.89 -18.69 32.27
N LEU A 49 29.15 -18.86 33.38
CA LEU A 49 27.76 -18.42 33.48
C LEU A 49 27.64 -16.89 33.36
N LYS A 50 28.55 -16.13 33.99
CA LYS A 50 28.58 -14.67 33.88
C LYS A 50 28.89 -14.21 32.44
N ALA A 51 29.86 -14.84 31.78
CA ALA A 51 30.20 -14.55 30.40
C ALA A 51 29.04 -14.86 29.45
N TYR A 52 28.35 -15.97 29.68
CA TYR A 52 27.13 -16.34 28.95
C TYR A 52 26.04 -15.26 29.10
N GLN A 53 25.71 -14.87 30.34
CA GLN A 53 24.70 -13.83 30.60
C GLN A 53 25.08 -12.47 29.99
N GLN A 54 26.36 -12.08 30.06
CA GLN A 54 26.84 -10.85 29.42
C GLN A 54 26.74 -10.91 27.90
N GLY A 55 26.98 -12.08 27.29
CA GLY A 55 26.78 -12.30 25.87
C GLY A 55 25.32 -12.10 25.46
N ARG A 56 24.38 -12.71 26.20
CA ARG A 56 22.93 -12.56 25.97
C ARG A 56 22.46 -11.10 26.10
N GLU A 57 22.97 -10.36 27.08
CA GLU A 57 22.67 -8.93 27.22
C GLU A 57 23.21 -8.10 26.07
N SER A 58 24.45 -8.36 25.65
CA SER A 58 25.07 -7.65 24.52
C SER A 58 24.35 -7.91 23.21
N ASP A 59 23.89 -9.15 22.98
CA ASP A 59 23.08 -9.51 21.81
C ASP A 59 21.73 -8.78 21.81
N ALA A 60 21.05 -8.73 22.96
CA ALA A 60 19.79 -7.99 23.09
C ALA A 60 19.96 -6.48 22.85
N VAL A 61 21.06 -5.89 23.31
CA VAL A 61 21.41 -4.48 23.04
C VAL A 61 21.69 -4.27 21.54
N ARG A 62 22.49 -5.14 20.92
CA ARG A 62 22.81 -5.05 19.48
C ARG A 62 21.54 -5.08 18.63
N ARG A 63 20.65 -6.06 18.85
CA ARG A 63 19.39 -6.17 18.11
C ARG A 63 18.44 -5.01 18.35
N SER A 64 18.48 -4.40 19.53
CA SER A 64 17.71 -3.17 19.80
C SER A 64 18.27 -1.98 19.02
N ALA A 65 19.60 -1.87 18.92
CA ALA A 65 20.24 -0.84 18.10
C ALA A 65 19.93 -1.00 16.60
N GLU A 66 19.85 -2.24 16.09
CA GLU A 66 19.41 -2.52 14.71
C GLU A 66 17.97 -1.99 14.44
N LEU A 67 17.06 -2.13 15.41
CA LEU A 67 15.70 -1.58 15.31
C LEU A 67 15.71 -0.03 15.30
N ASP A 68 16.56 0.59 16.12
CA ASP A 68 16.69 2.05 16.18
C ASP A 68 17.31 2.61 14.91
N GLU A 69 18.33 1.95 14.36
CA GLU A 69 18.95 2.30 13.07
C GLU A 69 17.95 2.22 11.93
N ARG A 70 17.13 1.15 11.88
CA ARG A 70 16.06 1.03 10.89
C ARG A 70 15.04 2.15 11.00
N VAL A 71 14.66 2.57 12.21
CA VAL A 71 13.76 3.72 12.39
C VAL A 71 14.41 5.03 11.96
N ALA A 72 15.70 5.21 12.22
CA ALA A 72 16.45 6.39 11.80
C ALA A 72 16.57 6.47 10.27
N GLU A 73 16.80 5.36 9.59
CA GLU A 73 16.78 5.25 8.12
C GLU A 73 15.42 5.67 7.56
N LEU A 74 14.32 5.15 8.10
CA LEU A 74 12.97 5.51 7.70
C LEU A 74 12.65 7.00 7.94
N ARG A 75 13.20 7.59 9.00
CA ARG A 75 13.08 9.02 9.29
C ARG A 75 14.03 9.90 8.46
N GLY A 76 14.96 9.30 7.74
CA GLY A 76 15.93 9.98 6.88
C GLY A 76 15.59 9.94 5.40
N VAL A 77 14.45 9.36 5.00
CA VAL A 77 14.09 9.13 3.59
C VAL A 77 14.14 10.41 2.77
N LEU A 78 13.52 11.49 3.25
CA LEU A 78 13.51 12.77 2.56
C LEU A 78 14.92 13.36 2.48
N ALA A 79 15.64 13.40 3.60
CA ALA A 79 16.99 13.95 3.65
C ALA A 79 17.97 13.21 2.73
N ALA A 80 17.88 11.87 2.68
CA ALA A 80 18.68 11.04 1.79
C ALA A 80 18.40 11.34 0.31
N GLY A 81 17.12 11.39 -0.10
CA GLY A 81 16.75 11.75 -1.48
C GLY A 81 17.12 13.18 -1.87
N LEU A 82 17.12 14.10 -0.90
CA LEU A 82 17.56 15.47 -1.14
C LEU A 82 19.07 15.58 -1.37
N ALA A 83 19.87 14.75 -0.69
CA ALA A 83 21.33 14.72 -0.78
C ALA A 83 21.88 13.85 -1.93
N GLY A 84 21.10 12.87 -2.39
CA GLY A 84 21.46 11.97 -3.48
C GLY A 84 21.58 12.66 -4.84
N PRO A 85 22.12 11.96 -5.85
CA PRO A 85 22.12 12.47 -7.22
C PRO A 85 20.68 12.79 -7.69
N GLY A 86 20.51 13.66 -8.68
CA GLY A 86 19.21 13.83 -9.33
C GLY A 86 18.98 12.73 -10.36
N PHE A 87 17.72 12.41 -10.67
CA PHE A 87 17.40 11.56 -11.81
C PHE A 87 18.06 12.09 -13.09
N SER A 88 18.65 11.19 -13.85
CA SER A 88 19.26 11.49 -15.14
C SER A 88 18.88 10.40 -16.13
N LEU A 89 18.30 10.83 -17.24
CA LEU A 89 17.87 9.94 -18.32
C LEU A 89 19.04 9.15 -18.94
N VAL A 90 20.27 9.68 -18.83
CA VAL A 90 21.44 9.19 -19.58
C VAL A 90 22.54 8.61 -18.67
N ALA A 91 22.56 8.91 -17.37
CA ALA A 91 23.69 8.48 -16.53
C ALA A 91 23.37 8.33 -15.04
N GLY A 92 23.71 7.16 -14.48
CA GLY A 92 24.00 6.96 -13.05
C GLY A 92 25.50 6.65 -12.86
N GLY A 93 26.17 7.40 -11.99
CA GLY A 93 27.63 7.62 -11.86
C GLY A 93 28.57 6.43 -11.52
N ARG A 94 28.27 5.17 -11.87
CA ARG A 94 29.22 4.03 -11.72
C ARG A 94 29.66 3.50 -13.09
N PRO A 95 30.90 2.97 -13.23
CA PRO A 95 31.27 2.22 -14.42
C PRO A 95 30.29 1.05 -14.56
N ALA A 96 29.49 1.08 -15.62
CA ALA A 96 28.35 0.19 -15.80
C ALA A 96 28.75 -1.30 -15.97
N VAL A 97 30.06 -1.53 -16.22
CA VAL A 97 30.76 -2.80 -16.11
C VAL A 97 32.02 -2.56 -15.24
N PRO A 98 32.08 -3.04 -13.99
CA PRO A 98 33.30 -3.01 -13.17
C PRO A 98 34.45 -3.75 -13.85
N PRO A 99 35.71 -3.34 -13.65
CA PRO A 99 36.86 -4.04 -14.22
C PRO A 99 36.97 -5.47 -13.67
N PHE A 100 37.55 -6.37 -14.47
CA PHE A 100 37.79 -7.76 -14.06
C PHE A 100 38.73 -7.83 -12.85
N ASP A 101 38.23 -8.41 -11.76
CA ASP A 101 39.01 -8.69 -10.55
C ASP A 101 39.12 -10.21 -10.34
N PRO A 102 40.30 -10.82 -10.55
CA PRO A 102 40.48 -12.26 -10.38
C PRO A 102 40.60 -12.69 -8.90
N GLY A 103 40.68 -11.75 -7.95
CA GLY A 103 40.84 -12.07 -6.53
C GLY A 103 42.00 -13.05 -6.25
N PRO A 104 41.79 -14.11 -5.46
CA PRO A 104 42.81 -15.13 -5.17
C PRO A 104 43.35 -15.85 -6.40
N LEU A 105 42.55 -15.98 -7.46
CA LEU A 105 43.01 -16.58 -8.72
C LEU A 105 44.03 -15.69 -9.43
N GLY A 106 44.16 -14.42 -9.07
CA GLY A 106 45.20 -13.52 -9.59
C GLY A 106 46.60 -13.80 -9.03
N VAL A 107 46.71 -14.57 -7.93
CA VAL A 107 47.97 -14.84 -7.25
C VAL A 107 48.54 -16.18 -7.73
N PRO A 108 49.74 -16.22 -8.36
CA PRO A 108 50.37 -17.47 -8.77
C PRO A 108 50.68 -18.39 -7.59
N VAL A 109 50.57 -19.71 -7.78
CA VAL A 109 50.97 -20.69 -6.77
C VAL A 109 52.50 -20.64 -6.62
N PRO A 110 53.03 -20.41 -5.41
CA PRO A 110 54.46 -20.38 -5.19
C PRO A 110 55.06 -21.76 -5.41
N MET A 111 56.09 -21.84 -6.25
CA MET A 111 56.83 -23.09 -6.46
C MET A 111 57.79 -23.35 -5.29
N PRO A 112 57.92 -24.60 -4.82
CA PRO A 112 58.86 -24.91 -3.74
C PRO A 112 60.30 -24.62 -4.17
N ASP A 113 61.07 -23.96 -3.30
CA ASP A 113 62.50 -23.73 -3.52
C ASP A 113 63.28 -25.00 -3.15
N GLN A 114 64.08 -25.50 -4.11
CA GLN A 114 64.92 -26.68 -3.92
C GLN A 114 65.86 -26.54 -2.71
N ASN A 115 66.29 -25.32 -2.37
CA ASN A 115 67.20 -25.06 -1.26
C ASN A 115 66.63 -25.47 0.10
N TRP A 116 65.31 -25.43 0.29
CA TRP A 116 64.66 -25.82 1.55
C TRP A 116 64.69 -27.33 1.80
N TYR A 117 64.98 -28.12 0.77
CA TYR A 117 65.01 -29.58 0.80
C TYR A 117 66.46 -30.11 0.77
N LEU A 118 67.48 -29.24 0.70
CA LEU A 118 68.86 -29.68 0.68
C LEU A 118 69.29 -30.22 2.06
N VAL A 119 69.74 -31.48 2.08
CA VAL A 119 70.38 -32.07 3.25
C VAL A 119 71.87 -31.78 3.20
N PRO A 120 72.43 -30.99 4.14
CA PRO A 120 73.85 -30.66 4.13
C PRO A 120 74.71 -31.93 4.28
N PRO A 121 75.86 -32.02 3.60
CA PRO A 121 76.75 -33.16 3.74
C PRO A 121 77.28 -33.27 5.19
N PRO A 122 77.55 -34.49 5.68
CA PRO A 122 78.10 -34.69 7.02
C PRO A 122 79.46 -33.98 7.14
N ALA A 123 79.62 -33.17 8.18
CA ALA A 123 80.82 -32.38 8.43
C ALA A 123 81.48 -32.76 9.78
N GLY A 124 82.78 -32.47 9.92
CA GLY A 124 83.52 -32.73 11.16
C GLY A 124 83.69 -34.24 11.47
N PRO A 125 83.82 -34.63 12.76
CA PRO A 125 84.07 -36.01 13.17
C PRO A 125 83.03 -37.02 12.68
N GLN A 126 81.80 -36.56 12.41
CA GLN A 126 80.68 -37.38 11.96
C GLN A 126 80.86 -37.91 10.52
N ALA A 127 81.66 -37.23 9.69
CA ALA A 127 81.98 -37.66 8.32
C ALA A 127 82.80 -38.96 8.25
N TYR A 128 83.44 -39.36 9.36
CA TYR A 128 84.27 -40.58 9.43
C TYR A 128 83.49 -41.84 9.83
N HIS A 129 82.19 -41.73 10.16
CA HIS A 129 81.37 -42.91 10.48
C HIS A 129 81.01 -43.71 9.22
N PRO A 130 81.22 -45.04 9.18
CA PRO A 130 80.97 -45.87 7.99
C PRO A 130 79.52 -45.83 7.48
N GLY A 131 78.54 -45.60 8.37
CA GLY A 131 77.12 -45.50 8.04
C GLY A 131 76.62 -44.09 7.73
N ALA A 132 77.36 -43.03 8.08
CA ALA A 132 76.91 -41.65 7.97
C ALA A 132 76.72 -41.21 6.50
N ARG A 133 77.58 -41.71 5.60
CA ARG A 133 77.44 -41.45 4.16
C ARG A 133 76.19 -42.09 3.56
N ARG A 134 75.90 -43.35 3.91
CA ARG A 134 74.68 -44.05 3.46
C ARG A 134 73.42 -43.38 4.00
N GLN A 135 73.42 -42.98 5.27
CA GLN A 135 72.30 -42.24 5.88
C GLN A 135 72.08 -40.86 5.23
N TRP A 136 73.16 -40.14 4.93
CA TRP A 136 73.07 -38.87 4.19
C TRP A 136 72.55 -39.08 2.75
N GLU A 137 73.01 -40.13 2.05
CA GLU A 137 72.52 -40.49 0.72
C GLU A 137 71.02 -40.84 0.75
N GLU A 138 70.57 -41.63 1.74
CA GLU A 138 69.16 -41.97 1.96
C GLU A 138 68.31 -40.74 2.31
N GLN A 139 68.77 -39.88 3.23
CA GLN A 139 68.07 -38.65 3.60
C GLN A 139 68.00 -37.66 2.43
N SER A 140 69.09 -37.54 1.66
CA SER A 140 69.13 -36.72 0.45
C SER A 140 68.19 -37.25 -0.63
N ALA A 141 68.11 -38.57 -0.82
CA ALA A 141 67.18 -39.20 -1.75
C ALA A 141 65.71 -38.98 -1.31
N GLN A 142 65.41 -39.12 -0.02
CA GLN A 142 64.08 -38.82 0.52
C GLN A 142 63.71 -37.34 0.38
N ALA A 143 64.65 -36.42 0.63
CA ALA A 143 64.40 -34.99 0.48
C ALA A 143 64.17 -34.58 -0.98
N ARG A 144 64.89 -35.21 -1.93
CA ARG A 144 64.63 -35.06 -3.38
C ARG A 144 63.24 -35.58 -3.76
N ALA A 145 62.84 -36.75 -3.27
CA ALA A 145 61.51 -37.30 -3.54
C ALA A 145 60.39 -36.41 -2.96
N ARG A 146 60.59 -35.82 -1.77
CA ARG A 146 59.66 -34.83 -1.19
C ARG A 146 59.59 -33.57 -2.04
N PHE A 147 60.73 -33.04 -2.48
CA PHE A 147 60.76 -31.88 -3.39
C PHE A 147 60.04 -32.18 -4.71
N GLU A 148 60.28 -33.33 -5.34
CA GLU A 148 59.61 -33.72 -6.58
C GLU A 148 58.09 -33.84 -6.39
N HIS A 149 57.65 -34.43 -5.26
CA HIS A 149 56.23 -34.51 -4.92
C HIS A 149 55.61 -33.11 -4.74
N ASP A 150 56.21 -32.27 -3.89
CA ASP A 150 55.70 -30.94 -3.58
C ASP A 150 55.72 -30.05 -4.82
N TRP A 151 56.73 -30.20 -5.68
CA TRP A 151 56.82 -29.49 -6.97
C TRP A 151 55.74 -29.95 -7.95
N GLN A 152 55.50 -31.26 -8.08
CA GLN A 152 54.41 -31.80 -8.90
C GLN A 152 53.04 -31.33 -8.41
N ALA A 153 52.83 -31.33 -7.09
CA ALA A 153 51.60 -30.84 -6.47
C ALA A 153 51.39 -29.34 -6.71
N ALA A 154 52.43 -28.51 -6.50
CA ALA A 154 52.39 -27.08 -6.76
C ALA A 154 52.16 -26.77 -8.25
N TRP A 155 52.81 -27.51 -9.15
CA TRP A 155 52.63 -27.36 -10.60
C TRP A 155 51.22 -27.74 -11.04
N ALA A 156 50.66 -28.85 -10.54
CA ALA A 156 49.27 -29.24 -10.82
C ALA A 156 48.27 -28.19 -10.30
N ALA A 157 48.51 -27.65 -9.10
CA ALA A 157 47.71 -26.57 -8.53
C ALA A 157 47.80 -25.28 -9.36
N GLU A 158 48.98 -24.93 -9.89
CA GLU A 158 49.17 -23.78 -10.78
C GLU A 158 48.46 -23.97 -12.13
N GLN A 159 48.50 -25.17 -12.72
CA GLN A 159 47.74 -25.48 -13.93
C GLN A 159 46.22 -25.38 -13.69
N GLN A 160 45.75 -25.91 -12.56
CA GLN A 160 44.35 -25.79 -12.17
C GLN A 160 43.93 -24.34 -11.97
N ARG A 161 44.76 -23.54 -11.29
CA ARG A 161 44.53 -22.09 -11.11
C ARG A 161 44.47 -21.36 -12.46
N GLN A 162 45.38 -21.65 -13.39
CA GLN A 162 45.39 -21.04 -14.72
C GLN A 162 44.13 -21.40 -15.52
N HIS A 163 43.67 -22.64 -15.46
CA HIS A 163 42.42 -23.05 -16.10
C HIS A 163 41.21 -22.32 -15.48
N GLN A 164 41.11 -22.30 -14.15
CA GLN A 164 40.05 -21.58 -13.44
C GLN A 164 40.06 -20.08 -13.73
N LEU A 165 41.25 -19.45 -13.83
CA LEU A 165 41.38 -18.04 -14.18
C LEU A 165 40.93 -17.77 -15.62
N ALA A 166 41.27 -18.64 -16.57
CA ALA A 166 40.85 -18.52 -17.97
C ALA A 166 39.32 -18.67 -18.11
N ASP A 167 38.74 -19.66 -17.43
CA ASP A 167 37.28 -19.87 -17.40
C ASP A 167 36.56 -18.68 -16.77
N TYR A 168 37.06 -18.16 -15.65
CA TYR A 168 36.47 -17.00 -14.98
C TYR A 168 36.56 -15.76 -15.87
N ARG A 169 37.69 -15.57 -16.55
CA ARG A 169 37.87 -14.47 -17.50
C ARG A 169 36.89 -14.56 -18.67
N ALA A 170 36.72 -15.74 -19.25
CA ALA A 170 35.76 -15.97 -20.35
C ALA A 170 34.31 -15.70 -19.91
N GLN A 171 33.93 -16.14 -18.70
CA GLN A 171 32.61 -15.84 -18.12
C GLN A 171 32.40 -14.34 -17.91
N TYR A 172 33.40 -13.65 -17.37
CA TYR A 172 33.35 -12.20 -17.19
C TYR A 172 33.23 -11.46 -18.53
N ASP A 173 34.03 -11.82 -19.54
CA ASP A 173 34.01 -11.15 -20.85
C ASP A 173 32.66 -11.36 -21.55
N ALA A 174 32.08 -12.56 -21.49
CA ALA A 174 30.74 -12.84 -22.02
C ALA A 174 29.65 -12.03 -21.30
N TRP A 175 29.70 -11.98 -19.96
CA TRP A 175 28.80 -11.15 -19.15
C TRP A 175 28.96 -9.66 -19.48
N ALA A 176 30.19 -9.18 -19.64
CA ALA A 176 30.49 -7.78 -19.94
C ALA A 176 29.95 -7.35 -21.31
N VAL A 177 30.08 -8.20 -22.34
CA VAL A 177 29.51 -7.95 -23.69
C VAL A 177 28.00 -7.83 -23.62
N GLU A 178 27.33 -8.77 -22.96
CA GLU A 178 25.87 -8.72 -22.83
C GLU A 178 25.43 -7.50 -22.02
N ARG A 179 26.16 -7.18 -20.94
CA ARG A 179 25.91 -5.98 -20.14
C ARG A 179 26.05 -4.71 -20.96
N HIS A 180 27.10 -4.58 -21.77
CA HIS A 180 27.28 -3.45 -22.69
C HIS A 180 26.15 -3.34 -23.72
N ARG A 181 25.68 -4.47 -24.27
CA ARG A 181 24.56 -4.50 -25.22
C ARG A 181 23.27 -3.98 -24.59
N LEU A 182 22.95 -4.42 -23.37
CA LEU A 182 21.78 -3.96 -22.61
C LEU A 182 21.86 -2.45 -22.35
N LEU A 183 23.02 -1.96 -21.89
CA LEU A 183 23.25 -0.53 -21.62
C LEU A 183 23.13 0.33 -22.88
N ALA A 184 23.64 -0.14 -24.02
CA ALA A 184 23.48 0.55 -25.30
C ALA A 184 22.01 0.64 -25.74
N GLY A 185 21.24 -0.42 -25.50
CA GLY A 185 19.78 -0.43 -25.72
C GLY A 185 19.06 0.61 -24.86
N GLN A 186 19.36 0.65 -23.57
CA GLN A 186 18.81 1.64 -22.62
C GLN A 186 19.17 3.07 -23.02
N THR A 187 20.44 3.32 -23.38
CA THR A 187 20.89 4.65 -23.85
C THR A 187 20.14 5.08 -25.12
N THR A 188 19.87 4.13 -26.02
CA THR A 188 19.12 4.39 -27.25
C THR A 188 17.64 4.70 -26.96
N GLN A 189 17.02 3.98 -26.02
CA GLN A 189 15.65 4.26 -25.57
C GLN A 189 15.55 5.63 -24.89
N ALA A 190 16.47 5.93 -23.97
CA ALA A 190 16.58 7.24 -23.33
C ALA A 190 16.76 8.36 -24.38
N GLY A 191 17.64 8.17 -25.37
CA GLY A 191 17.82 9.12 -26.46
C GLY A 191 16.54 9.39 -27.26
N ARG A 192 15.73 8.36 -27.53
CA ARG A 192 14.42 8.48 -28.20
C ARG A 192 13.41 9.23 -27.33
N LEU A 193 13.30 8.88 -26.05
CA LEU A 193 12.42 9.57 -25.10
C LEU A 193 12.80 11.05 -24.97
N ALA A 194 14.09 11.36 -24.83
CA ALA A 194 14.59 12.74 -24.79
C ALA A 194 14.24 13.54 -26.06
N ALA A 195 14.25 12.90 -27.24
CA ALA A 195 13.88 13.55 -28.49
C ALA A 195 12.37 13.87 -28.55
N ARG A 196 11.52 12.92 -28.15
CA ARG A 196 10.06 13.10 -28.08
C ARG A 196 9.64 14.13 -27.03
N LEU A 197 10.33 14.15 -25.89
CA LEU A 197 10.16 15.17 -24.85
C LEU A 197 10.48 16.58 -25.39
N ARG A 198 11.59 16.74 -26.12
CA ARG A 198 11.93 18.00 -26.79
C ARG A 198 10.93 18.40 -27.87
N ALA A 199 10.27 17.43 -28.51
CA ALA A 199 9.20 17.68 -29.47
C ALA A 199 7.87 18.07 -28.80
N GLY A 200 7.76 17.99 -27.46
CA GLY A 200 6.58 18.36 -26.70
C GLY A 200 5.46 17.32 -26.75
N GLU A 201 5.76 16.06 -27.07
CA GLU A 201 4.76 14.99 -27.09
C GLU A 201 4.23 14.70 -25.68
N ALA A 202 2.91 14.80 -25.49
CA ALA A 202 2.29 14.60 -24.17
C ALA A 202 2.59 13.22 -23.56
N ALA A 203 2.56 12.17 -24.37
CA ALA A 203 2.91 10.81 -23.93
C ALA A 203 4.37 10.68 -23.48
N ALA A 204 5.29 11.43 -24.09
CA ALA A 204 6.70 11.42 -23.71
C ALA A 204 6.96 12.17 -22.40
N VAL A 205 6.13 13.17 -22.07
CA VAL A 205 6.19 13.85 -20.76
C VAL A 205 5.74 12.89 -19.65
N ALA A 206 4.64 12.16 -19.85
CA ALA A 206 4.19 11.12 -18.93
C ALA A 206 5.27 10.04 -18.72
N GLU A 207 5.75 9.42 -19.81
CA GLU A 207 6.80 8.39 -19.78
C GLU A 207 8.10 8.87 -19.12
N TYR A 208 8.47 10.15 -19.30
CA TYR A 208 9.62 10.75 -18.63
C TYR A 208 9.45 10.81 -17.12
N PHE A 209 8.30 11.30 -16.63
CA PHE A 209 8.06 11.43 -15.20
C PHE A 209 7.73 10.10 -14.52
N GLU A 210 7.17 9.12 -15.22
CA GLU A 210 7.12 7.71 -14.76
C GLU A 210 8.54 7.21 -14.47
N ALA A 211 9.47 7.37 -15.41
CA ALA A 211 10.86 6.98 -15.19
C ALA A 211 11.54 7.73 -14.03
N VAL A 212 11.13 8.97 -13.74
CA VAL A 212 11.62 9.75 -12.58
C VAL A 212 11.13 9.14 -11.27
N VAL A 213 9.86 8.77 -11.16
CA VAL A 213 9.26 8.26 -9.91
C VAL A 213 9.58 6.79 -9.67
N ASP A 214 9.86 6.03 -10.74
CA ASP A 214 10.35 4.65 -10.67
C ASP A 214 11.84 4.58 -10.33
N TRP A 215 12.53 5.71 -10.25
CA TRP A 215 13.96 5.74 -10.01
C TRP A 215 14.31 5.35 -8.56
N ARG A 216 15.16 4.32 -8.42
CA ARG A 216 15.36 3.56 -7.17
C ARG A 216 16.60 3.94 -6.35
N GLU A 217 17.39 4.93 -6.79
CA GLU A 217 18.65 5.21 -6.08
C GLU A 217 18.34 5.77 -4.68
N ASP A 218 19.01 5.21 -3.67
CA ASP A 218 18.92 5.66 -2.26
C ASP A 218 17.54 5.54 -1.58
N TRP A 219 16.64 4.66 -2.04
CA TRP A 219 15.42 4.28 -1.31
C TRP A 219 15.68 3.13 -0.33
N PRO A 220 15.09 3.14 0.89
CA PRO A 220 15.25 2.02 1.84
C PRO A 220 14.66 0.71 1.34
N ASP A 221 15.16 -0.40 1.88
CA ASP A 221 14.62 -1.73 1.58
C ASP A 221 13.12 -1.84 1.91
N GLY A 222 12.37 -2.58 1.09
CA GLY A 222 10.93 -2.82 1.30
C GLY A 222 10.00 -1.71 0.80
N PHE A 223 10.53 -0.69 0.13
CA PHE A 223 9.71 0.32 -0.55
C PHE A 223 9.39 -0.16 -1.98
N PRO A 224 8.17 0.10 -2.49
CA PRO A 224 7.76 -0.25 -3.86
C PRO A 224 8.35 0.69 -4.91
N ALA A 225 8.31 0.27 -6.18
CA ALA A 225 9.03 0.87 -7.30
C ALA A 225 8.11 1.38 -8.41
N ASP A 226 6.79 1.38 -8.17
CA ASP A 226 5.80 1.52 -9.23
C ASP A 226 5.10 2.87 -9.11
N GLY A 227 5.27 3.69 -10.14
CA GLY A 227 4.61 4.98 -10.28
C GLY A 227 4.09 5.19 -11.69
N GLU A 228 2.80 5.52 -11.78
CA GLU A 228 2.15 5.92 -13.02
C GLU A 228 2.04 7.45 -13.06
N ALA A 229 2.20 8.06 -14.23
CA ALA A 229 2.09 9.50 -14.37
C ALA A 229 1.16 9.91 -15.51
N VAL A 230 0.21 10.79 -15.20
CA VAL A 230 -0.72 11.36 -16.18
C VAL A 230 -0.40 12.83 -16.38
N TRP A 231 -0.18 13.22 -17.63
CA TRP A 231 0.17 14.59 -18.01
C TRP A 231 -0.99 15.33 -18.68
N ASP A 232 -1.40 16.45 -18.09
CA ASP A 232 -2.29 17.43 -18.69
C ASP A 232 -1.49 18.61 -19.25
N ALA A 233 -1.33 18.63 -20.57
CA ALA A 233 -0.60 19.67 -21.29
C ALA A 233 -1.27 21.05 -21.20
N ALA A 234 -2.60 21.13 -21.10
CA ALA A 234 -3.33 22.39 -21.06
C ALA A 234 -3.18 23.09 -19.71
N ALA A 235 -3.31 22.32 -18.62
CA ALA A 235 -3.13 22.81 -17.25
C ALA A 235 -1.65 22.86 -16.81
N ARG A 236 -0.74 22.29 -17.60
CA ARG A 236 0.67 22.03 -17.22
C ARG A 236 0.76 21.30 -15.88
N ARG A 237 -0.09 20.29 -15.72
CA ARG A 237 -0.31 19.57 -14.48
C ARG A 237 0.06 18.10 -14.67
N LEU A 238 0.88 17.59 -13.77
CA LEU A 238 1.21 16.18 -13.69
C LEU A 238 0.45 15.56 -12.51
N VAL A 239 -0.19 14.41 -12.70
CA VAL A 239 -0.77 13.63 -11.59
C VAL A 239 -0.05 12.30 -11.54
N VAL A 240 0.66 12.08 -10.45
CA VAL A 240 1.42 10.85 -10.18
C VAL A 240 0.58 9.97 -9.27
N ARG A 241 0.43 8.70 -9.63
CA ARG A 241 -0.03 7.63 -8.75
C ARG A 241 1.20 6.82 -8.37
N TRP A 242 1.51 6.72 -7.09
CA TRP A 242 2.72 6.06 -6.61
C TRP A 242 2.37 5.05 -5.53
N GLU A 243 2.93 3.85 -5.61
CA GLU A 243 2.76 2.83 -4.59
C GLU A 243 3.56 3.23 -3.32
N LEU A 244 2.93 3.16 -2.15
CA LEU A 244 3.52 3.50 -0.86
C LEU A 244 4.13 2.27 -0.19
N PRO A 245 5.19 2.41 0.64
CA PRO A 245 5.69 1.31 1.44
C PRO A 245 4.59 0.76 2.37
N PRO A 246 4.53 -0.56 2.60
CA PRO A 246 3.51 -1.17 3.44
C PRO A 246 3.75 -0.88 4.93
N TYR A 247 2.75 -1.12 5.78
CA TYR A 247 2.81 -0.81 7.21
C TYR A 247 3.89 -1.62 7.97
N GLU A 248 4.25 -2.77 7.43
CA GLU A 248 5.26 -3.70 7.91
C GLU A 248 6.68 -3.11 7.85
N VAL A 249 6.89 -2.08 7.01
CA VAL A 249 8.19 -1.41 6.89
C VAL A 249 8.65 -0.81 8.22
N VAL A 250 7.68 -0.39 9.07
CA VAL A 250 7.94 0.10 10.42
C VAL A 250 7.98 -1.08 11.38
N PRO A 251 9.10 -1.32 12.08
CA PRO A 251 9.23 -2.47 12.98
C PRO A 251 8.17 -2.48 14.09
N ALA A 252 7.52 -3.65 14.27
CA ALA A 252 6.53 -3.86 15.32
C ALA A 252 7.15 -3.85 16.73
N LEU A 253 8.45 -4.15 16.83
CA LEU A 253 9.21 -4.15 18.08
C LEU A 253 9.88 -2.81 18.32
N SER A 254 10.05 -2.48 19.60
CA SER A 254 10.82 -1.31 20.04
C SER A 254 12.21 -1.70 20.54
N ARG A 255 12.34 -2.83 21.26
CA ARG A 255 13.61 -3.33 21.78
C ARG A 255 13.50 -4.79 22.20
N TYR A 256 14.66 -5.43 22.35
CA TYR A 256 14.83 -6.74 23.00
C TYR A 256 15.33 -6.54 24.43
N ARG A 257 14.83 -7.34 25.38
CA ARG A 257 15.24 -7.31 26.79
C ARG A 257 15.58 -8.71 27.29
N TYR A 258 16.83 -8.93 27.70
CA TYR A 258 17.20 -10.18 28.35
C TYR A 258 16.73 -10.22 29.81
N VAL A 259 16.03 -11.30 30.20
CA VAL A 259 15.56 -11.55 31.56
C VAL A 259 16.42 -12.63 32.20
N ARG A 260 17.33 -12.21 33.09
CA ARG A 260 18.30 -13.08 33.76
C ARG A 260 17.68 -14.21 34.59
N SER A 261 16.50 -14.02 35.17
CA SER A 261 15.87 -15.00 36.05
C SER A 261 15.37 -16.24 35.32
N ASP A 262 14.91 -16.05 34.08
CA ASP A 262 14.22 -17.07 33.28
C ASP A 262 15.07 -17.49 32.07
N ASP A 263 16.28 -16.95 31.94
CA ASP A 263 17.19 -17.13 30.79
C ASP A 263 16.49 -16.97 29.43
N ARG A 264 15.69 -15.92 29.29
CA ARG A 264 14.90 -15.66 28.08
C ARG A 264 15.03 -14.22 27.60
N GLU A 265 14.79 -14.04 26.32
CA GLU A 265 14.68 -12.72 25.70
C GLU A 265 13.21 -12.36 25.58
N ASP A 266 12.83 -11.25 26.19
CA ASP A 266 11.52 -10.63 26.02
C ASP A 266 11.56 -9.65 24.83
N GLU A 267 10.55 -9.73 23.98
CA GLU A 267 10.33 -8.78 22.90
C GLU A 267 9.38 -7.67 23.37
N VAL A 268 9.85 -6.43 23.37
CA VAL A 268 9.03 -5.29 23.78
C VAL A 268 8.37 -4.67 22.56
N ALA A 269 7.08 -4.94 22.39
CA ALA A 269 6.27 -4.38 21.32
C ALA A 269 6.27 -2.83 21.36
N ARG A 270 6.32 -2.21 20.18
CA ARG A 270 6.15 -0.77 20.01
C ARG A 270 4.68 -0.40 20.26
N PRO A 271 4.38 0.64 21.06
CA PRO A 271 3.02 1.13 21.21
C PRO A 271 2.36 1.41 19.86
N VAL A 272 1.10 0.98 19.69
CA VAL A 272 0.38 1.09 18.41
C VAL A 272 0.30 2.54 17.93
N GLY A 273 0.07 3.49 18.84
CA GLY A 273 0.05 4.93 18.52
C GLY A 273 1.39 5.43 17.97
N GLN A 274 2.50 5.06 18.61
CA GLN A 274 3.85 5.46 18.19
C GLN A 274 4.22 4.84 16.82
N ARG A 275 3.85 3.57 16.58
CA ARG A 275 4.09 2.91 15.29
C ARG A 275 3.29 3.57 14.16
N ARG A 276 2.02 3.92 14.42
CA ARG A 276 1.15 4.63 13.48
C ARG A 276 1.67 6.02 13.14
N GLU A 277 2.11 6.77 14.14
CA GLU A 277 2.67 8.11 13.96
C GLU A 277 3.96 8.06 13.12
N LEU A 278 4.87 7.14 13.44
CA LEU A 278 6.08 6.90 12.66
C LEU A 278 5.76 6.52 11.22
N TYR A 279 4.77 5.66 10.98
CA TYR A 279 4.38 5.31 9.61
C TYR A 279 3.81 6.50 8.85
N ARG A 280 2.97 7.34 9.47
CA ARG A 280 2.47 8.57 8.85
C ARG A 280 3.60 9.56 8.51
N GLU A 281 4.59 9.66 9.39
CA GLU A 281 5.82 10.44 9.16
C GLU A 281 6.57 9.91 7.93
N VAL A 282 6.74 8.59 7.82
CA VAL A 282 7.37 7.93 6.65
C VAL A 282 6.60 8.23 5.36
N LEU A 283 5.27 8.07 5.35
CA LEU A 283 4.45 8.39 4.18
C LEU A 283 4.61 9.85 3.74
N ALA A 284 4.66 10.78 4.69
CA ALA A 284 4.89 12.19 4.41
C ALA A 284 6.28 12.44 3.80
N GLN A 285 7.32 11.78 4.32
CA GLN A 285 8.67 11.85 3.74
C GLN A 285 8.73 11.30 2.32
N CYS A 286 8.07 10.17 2.05
CA CYS A 286 7.98 9.62 0.70
C CYS A 286 7.36 10.64 -0.26
N ALA A 287 6.22 11.21 0.12
CA ALA A 287 5.51 12.16 -0.73
C ALA A 287 6.32 13.41 -1.04
N LEU A 288 6.94 14.01 -0.03
CA LEU A 288 7.81 15.18 -0.21
C LEU A 288 9.04 14.85 -1.06
N ARG A 289 9.61 13.65 -0.91
CA ARG A 289 10.74 13.19 -1.71
C ARG A 289 10.35 13.02 -3.18
N VAL A 290 9.26 12.33 -3.46
CA VAL A 290 8.73 12.15 -4.83
C VAL A 290 8.45 13.50 -5.49
N LEU A 291 7.78 14.41 -4.79
CA LEU A 291 7.55 15.78 -5.29
C LEU A 291 8.86 16.52 -5.56
N ALA A 292 9.84 16.42 -4.67
CA ALA A 292 11.15 17.05 -4.84
C ALA A 292 11.91 16.48 -6.04
N GLU A 293 11.87 15.17 -6.25
CA GLU A 293 12.50 14.49 -7.38
C GLU A 293 11.83 14.90 -8.71
N VAL A 294 10.50 14.91 -8.76
CA VAL A 294 9.73 15.35 -9.94
C VAL A 294 10.04 16.81 -10.30
N PHE A 295 9.98 17.74 -9.33
CA PHE A 295 10.28 19.15 -9.60
C PHE A 295 11.76 19.39 -9.94
N ARG A 296 12.68 18.61 -9.36
CA ARG A 296 14.12 18.67 -9.67
C ARG A 296 14.42 18.14 -11.08
N ALA A 297 13.73 17.08 -11.50
CA ALA A 297 13.87 16.50 -12.84
C ALA A 297 13.33 17.45 -13.92
N ASP A 298 12.30 18.25 -13.62
CA ASP A 298 11.75 19.24 -14.52
C ASP A 298 12.61 20.52 -14.64
N ALA A 299 13.80 20.37 -15.22
CA ALA A 299 14.72 21.47 -15.51
C ALA A 299 14.19 22.43 -16.58
N GLY A 300 13.31 21.96 -17.47
CA GLY A 300 12.66 22.75 -18.51
C GLY A 300 11.51 23.61 -18.00
N GLY A 301 11.10 23.42 -16.73
CA GLY A 301 9.99 24.13 -16.12
C GLY A 301 8.66 23.83 -16.80
N LEU A 302 8.44 22.61 -17.30
CA LEU A 302 7.19 22.19 -17.94
C LEU A 302 6.01 22.21 -16.95
N LEU A 303 6.25 21.80 -15.70
CA LEU A 303 5.25 21.60 -14.66
C LEU A 303 4.91 22.92 -13.95
N ALA A 304 3.62 23.29 -13.99
CA ALA A 304 3.05 24.34 -13.15
C ALA A 304 2.57 23.78 -11.80
N SER A 305 2.07 22.53 -11.79
CA SER A 305 1.61 21.83 -10.58
C SER A 305 1.81 20.33 -10.69
N VAL A 306 1.92 19.68 -9.52
CA VAL A 306 2.02 18.22 -9.38
C VAL A 306 0.99 17.75 -8.36
N GLY A 307 0.13 16.84 -8.78
CA GLY A 307 -0.70 15.99 -7.94
C GLY A 307 0.03 14.68 -7.65
N LEU A 308 -0.08 14.18 -6.42
CA LEU A 308 0.45 12.90 -6.00
C LEU A 308 -0.62 12.13 -5.23
N ASN A 309 -0.89 10.90 -5.67
CA ASN A 309 -1.74 9.91 -5.00
C ASN A 309 -0.87 8.74 -4.55
N GLY A 310 -0.67 8.61 -3.24
CA GLY A 310 0.01 7.49 -2.62
C GLY A 310 -0.96 6.36 -2.32
N VAL A 311 -0.79 5.22 -2.95
CA VAL A 311 -1.66 4.05 -2.84
C VAL A 311 -0.95 2.88 -2.18
N VAL A 312 -1.66 2.03 -1.44
CA VAL A 312 -1.13 0.76 -0.96
C VAL A 312 -2.02 -0.37 -1.45
N VAL A 313 -1.42 -1.46 -1.93
CA VAL A 313 -2.12 -2.72 -2.14
C VAL A 313 -2.15 -3.44 -0.81
N ALA A 314 -3.35 -3.74 -0.30
CA ALA A 314 -3.46 -4.46 0.95
C ALA A 314 -4.68 -5.35 0.98
N THR A 315 -4.55 -6.49 1.65
CA THR A 315 -5.67 -7.40 1.90
C THR A 315 -6.62 -6.78 2.91
N ASP A 316 -7.89 -6.64 2.52
CA ASP A 316 -8.95 -6.26 3.43
C ASP A 316 -9.25 -7.44 4.38
N PRO A 317 -9.05 -7.28 5.71
CA PRO A 317 -9.29 -8.37 6.65
C PRO A 317 -10.77 -8.77 6.78
N ALA A 318 -11.72 -7.90 6.37
CA ALA A 318 -13.15 -8.21 6.40
C ALA A 318 -13.58 -9.09 5.20
N THR A 319 -12.96 -8.91 4.04
CA THR A 319 -13.34 -9.60 2.80
C THR A 319 -12.32 -10.65 2.35
N GLY A 320 -11.10 -10.60 2.89
CA GLY A 320 -9.96 -11.42 2.46
C GLY A 320 -9.46 -11.09 1.05
N GLN A 321 -9.94 -10.01 0.43
CA GLN A 321 -9.59 -9.61 -0.93
C GLN A 321 -8.50 -8.54 -0.88
N GLU A 322 -7.53 -8.63 -1.79
CA GLU A 322 -6.58 -7.55 -2.03
C GLU A 322 -7.29 -6.40 -2.76
N GLY A 323 -7.11 -5.20 -2.24
CA GLY A 323 -7.67 -3.99 -2.81
C GLY A 323 -6.69 -2.83 -2.66
N GLU A 324 -6.74 -1.93 -3.62
CA GLU A 324 -5.97 -0.70 -3.59
C GLU A 324 -6.65 0.34 -2.71
N ARG A 325 -5.83 1.04 -1.94
CA ARG A 325 -6.30 2.08 -1.02
C ARG A 325 -5.38 3.29 -1.13
N CYS A 326 -5.94 4.43 -1.51
CA CYS A 326 -5.22 5.69 -1.46
C CYS A 326 -5.08 6.15 -0.01
N LEU A 327 -3.85 6.17 0.50
CA LEU A 327 -3.54 6.61 1.87
C LEU A 327 -3.07 8.06 1.94
N LEU A 328 -2.61 8.62 0.81
CA LEU A 328 -2.02 9.95 0.75
C LEU A 328 -2.42 10.65 -0.55
N ALA A 329 -2.83 11.90 -0.47
CA ALA A 329 -3.14 12.71 -1.65
C ALA A 329 -2.75 14.17 -1.44
N VAL A 330 -1.99 14.76 -2.36
CA VAL A 330 -1.58 16.18 -2.31
C VAL A 330 -1.51 16.75 -3.72
N GLU A 331 -1.91 18.00 -3.90
CA GLU A 331 -1.68 18.75 -5.14
C GLU A 331 -0.98 20.06 -4.80
N VAL A 332 0.14 20.32 -5.45
CA VAL A 332 0.99 21.47 -5.13
C VAL A 332 1.47 22.18 -6.40
N GLY A 333 1.44 23.51 -6.36
CA GLY A 333 2.03 24.35 -7.40
C GLY A 333 3.54 24.49 -7.25
N ARG A 334 4.25 24.59 -8.37
CA ARG A 334 5.72 24.73 -8.42
C ARG A 334 6.24 25.87 -7.55
N GLU A 335 5.63 27.05 -7.63
CA GLU A 335 6.07 28.24 -6.88
C GLU A 335 5.94 28.06 -5.36
N VAL A 336 4.84 27.44 -4.92
CA VAL A 336 4.60 27.15 -3.49
C VAL A 336 5.65 26.15 -2.99
N PHE A 337 5.90 25.09 -3.76
CA PHE A 337 6.86 24.06 -3.38
C PHE A 337 8.30 24.58 -3.38
N ALA A 338 8.68 25.39 -4.38
CA ALA A 338 10.02 25.99 -4.49
C ALA A 338 10.35 26.95 -3.32
N GLY A 339 9.33 27.50 -2.66
CA GLY A 339 9.49 28.33 -1.47
C GLY A 339 9.84 27.57 -0.18
N LEU A 340 9.81 26.24 -0.19
CA LEU A 340 10.03 25.41 0.99
C LEU A 340 11.50 25.02 1.15
N ALA A 341 12.03 25.17 2.37
CA ALA A 341 13.32 24.64 2.77
C ALA A 341 13.18 23.21 3.30
N LEU A 342 13.01 22.24 2.39
CA LEU A 342 12.69 20.84 2.72
C LEU A 342 13.71 20.14 3.63
N ASP A 343 14.94 20.64 3.72
CA ASP A 343 15.98 20.14 4.63
C ASP A 343 15.71 20.44 6.11
N ARG A 344 14.76 21.35 6.40
CA ARG A 344 14.50 21.87 7.76
C ARG A 344 13.04 21.74 8.19
N VAL A 345 12.20 21.13 7.39
CA VAL A 345 10.78 20.98 7.72
C VAL A 345 10.53 19.74 8.56
N ASP A 346 9.50 19.81 9.41
CA ASP A 346 8.82 18.59 9.85
C ASP A 346 8.01 18.04 8.65
N PRO A 347 8.27 16.81 8.19
CA PRO A 347 7.64 16.29 6.96
C PRO A 347 6.11 16.25 7.01
N LEU A 348 5.54 15.89 8.17
CA LEU A 348 4.10 15.72 8.31
C LEU A 348 3.39 17.07 8.34
N GLU A 349 3.89 18.03 9.12
CA GLU A 349 3.37 19.40 9.17
C GLU A 349 3.58 20.14 7.85
N CYS A 350 4.70 19.89 7.16
CA CYS A 350 4.94 20.46 5.82
C CYS A 350 3.90 19.96 4.83
N LEU A 351 3.71 18.64 4.75
CA LEU A 351 2.78 18.06 3.77
C LEU A 351 1.33 18.44 4.07
N VAL A 352 0.88 18.30 5.32
CA VAL A 352 -0.54 18.52 5.67
C VAL A 352 -0.83 20.00 5.91
N GLY A 353 -0.02 20.67 6.73
CA GLY A 353 -0.24 22.05 7.14
C GLY A 353 0.13 23.06 6.06
N ALA A 354 1.33 22.96 5.48
CA ALA A 354 1.81 23.94 4.51
C ALA A 354 1.31 23.67 3.08
N LEU A 355 1.28 22.40 2.66
CA LEU A 355 0.89 22.01 1.29
C LEU A 355 -0.58 21.61 1.13
N GLY A 356 -1.35 21.51 2.22
CA GLY A 356 -2.75 21.09 2.16
C GLY A 356 -2.94 19.62 1.74
N GLY A 357 -1.89 18.81 1.87
CA GLY A 357 -1.94 17.37 1.62
C GLY A 357 -2.79 16.63 2.65
N ARG A 358 -3.28 15.46 2.26
CA ARG A 358 -4.12 14.60 3.08
C ARG A 358 -3.42 13.27 3.27
N ILE A 359 -3.39 12.80 4.52
CA ILE A 359 -2.95 11.44 4.86
C ILE A 359 -4.06 10.77 5.67
N ALA A 360 -4.32 9.49 5.40
CA ALA A 360 -5.24 8.68 6.18
C ALA A 360 -4.87 8.74 7.67
N ALA A 361 -5.86 8.99 8.55
CA ALA A 361 -5.60 9.11 9.98
C ALA A 361 -5.16 7.77 10.64
N ARG A 362 -5.67 6.65 10.10
CA ARG A 362 -5.39 5.27 10.52
C ARG A 362 -5.03 4.41 9.30
N PRO A 363 -3.86 4.64 8.69
CA PRO A 363 -3.46 3.95 7.46
C PRO A 363 -3.28 2.43 7.66
N GLU A 364 -3.04 1.98 8.89
CA GLU A 364 -2.91 0.57 9.27
C GLU A 364 -4.24 -0.19 9.35
N LYS A 365 -5.37 0.52 9.39
CA LYS A 365 -6.73 -0.06 9.53
C LYS A 365 -7.62 0.20 8.31
N GLY A 366 -7.01 0.49 7.16
CA GLY A 366 -7.75 0.67 5.90
C GLY A 366 -8.45 2.00 5.73
N GLY A 367 -7.95 3.06 6.38
CA GLY A 367 -8.37 4.41 6.02
C GLY A 367 -8.00 4.74 4.57
N THR A 368 -8.83 5.54 3.91
CA THR A 368 -8.56 6.08 2.57
C THR A 368 -8.72 7.60 2.56
N VAL A 369 -8.06 8.26 1.61
CA VAL A 369 -8.24 9.67 1.31
C VAL A 369 -8.73 9.83 -0.13
N ALA A 370 -9.47 10.91 -0.40
CA ALA A 370 -9.90 11.20 -1.76
C ALA A 370 -8.69 11.57 -2.62
N GLU A 371 -8.58 10.93 -3.79
CA GLU A 371 -7.49 11.11 -4.74
C GLU A 371 -7.54 12.49 -5.41
N VAL A 372 -6.38 12.95 -5.85
CA VAL A 372 -6.26 14.00 -6.87
C VAL A 372 -6.72 13.39 -8.19
N PRO A 373 -7.74 13.94 -8.86
CA PRO A 373 -8.25 13.38 -10.12
C PRO A 373 -7.17 13.32 -11.19
N THR A 374 -7.06 12.24 -11.96
CA THR A 374 -6.07 12.15 -13.06
C THR A 374 -6.46 12.97 -14.28
N THR A 375 -7.75 13.27 -14.44
CA THR A 375 -8.28 14.18 -15.45
C THR A 375 -8.83 15.44 -14.81
N VAL A 376 -8.43 16.60 -15.32
CA VAL A 376 -9.22 17.82 -15.16
C VAL A 376 -10.46 17.60 -16.03
N GLU A 377 -11.59 17.23 -15.43
CA GLU A 377 -12.86 17.54 -16.10
C GLU A 377 -12.79 19.05 -16.36
N PRO A 378 -12.89 19.50 -17.62
CA PRO A 378 -12.87 20.93 -17.87
C PRO A 378 -13.96 21.54 -17.01
N ALA A 379 -13.60 22.52 -16.19
CA ALA A 379 -14.60 23.41 -15.59
C ALA A 379 -15.58 23.76 -16.71
N PRO A 380 -16.91 23.66 -16.50
CA PRO A 380 -17.87 23.82 -17.57
C PRO A 380 -17.69 25.22 -18.16
N VAL A 381 -16.91 25.29 -19.24
CA VAL A 381 -16.88 26.42 -20.14
C VAL A 381 -18.32 26.50 -20.65
N PRO A 382 -18.96 27.68 -20.68
CA PRO A 382 -20.27 27.81 -21.29
C PRO A 382 -20.09 27.59 -22.79
N VAL A 383 -20.02 26.33 -23.21
CA VAL A 383 -20.31 25.92 -24.56
C VAL A 383 -21.73 26.44 -24.79
N PRO A 384 -21.99 27.17 -25.89
CA PRO A 384 -23.37 27.47 -26.23
C PRO A 384 -24.08 26.12 -26.24
N VAL A 385 -25.06 25.97 -25.36
CA VAL A 385 -25.90 24.80 -25.31
C VAL A 385 -26.62 24.78 -26.66
N LEU A 386 -26.02 24.10 -27.63
CA LEU A 386 -26.79 23.40 -28.63
C LEU A 386 -27.48 22.32 -27.83
N VAL A 387 -28.69 22.69 -27.38
CA VAL A 387 -29.75 21.77 -27.05
C VAL A 387 -29.92 20.95 -28.34
N VAL A 388 -29.21 19.83 -28.42
CA VAL A 388 -29.66 18.76 -29.28
C VAL A 388 -30.55 17.95 -28.37
N ASP A 389 -31.84 18.15 -28.60
CA ASP A 389 -32.93 17.41 -28.00
C ASP A 389 -32.67 15.91 -28.06
N GLY A 390 -33.32 15.17 -27.17
CA GLY A 390 -33.11 13.74 -26.97
C GLY A 390 -33.66 12.86 -28.10
N GLU A 391 -33.14 13.04 -29.31
CA GLU A 391 -33.42 12.23 -30.48
C GLU A 391 -32.45 11.05 -30.53
N GLY A 392 -32.70 10.08 -29.67
CA GLY A 392 -32.13 8.74 -29.80
C GLY A 392 -33.17 7.69 -29.41
N PRO A 393 -33.31 6.59 -30.18
CA PRO A 393 -34.17 5.48 -29.80
C PRO A 393 -33.72 4.91 -28.45
N ASP A 394 -34.70 4.53 -27.62
CA ASP A 394 -34.42 3.84 -26.36
C ASP A 394 -33.86 2.46 -26.68
N LEU A 395 -32.62 2.18 -26.28
CA LEU A 395 -31.97 0.90 -26.55
C LEU A 395 -32.68 -0.26 -25.84
N PHE A 396 -33.50 0.02 -24.81
CA PHE A 396 -34.38 -0.98 -24.19
C PHE A 396 -35.60 -1.32 -25.06
N GLU A 397 -36.09 -0.41 -25.90
CA GLU A 397 -37.33 -0.55 -26.67
C GLU A 397 -37.10 -0.74 -28.19
N MET A 398 -35.87 -0.54 -28.70
CA MET A 398 -35.48 -0.75 -30.10
C MET A 398 -35.76 -2.19 -30.59
N ASP A 399 -35.81 -2.47 -31.89
CA ASP A 399 -35.86 -3.86 -32.37
C ASP A 399 -34.51 -4.59 -32.14
N PRO A 400 -34.47 -5.92 -31.84
CA PRO A 400 -33.21 -6.63 -31.67
C PRO A 400 -32.28 -6.56 -32.88
N LEU A 401 -32.81 -6.63 -34.10
CA LEU A 401 -32.03 -6.56 -35.32
C LEU A 401 -31.48 -5.15 -35.55
N GLU A 402 -32.26 -4.12 -35.23
CA GLU A 402 -31.81 -2.72 -35.26
C GLU A 402 -30.69 -2.47 -34.25
N PHE A 403 -30.75 -3.10 -33.08
CA PHE A 403 -29.69 -3.01 -32.08
C PHE A 403 -28.40 -3.70 -32.55
N GLU A 404 -28.50 -4.88 -33.16
CA GLU A 404 -27.35 -5.58 -33.76
C GLU A 404 -26.70 -4.74 -34.87
N GLU A 405 -27.50 -4.13 -35.75
CA GLU A 405 -27.00 -3.25 -36.81
C GLU A 405 -26.38 -1.96 -36.24
N LEU A 406 -26.92 -1.40 -35.15
CA LEU A 406 -26.32 -0.26 -34.44
C LEU A 406 -24.95 -0.61 -33.87
N ILE A 407 -24.82 -1.81 -33.27
CA ILE A 407 -23.53 -2.30 -32.76
C ILE A 407 -22.55 -2.54 -33.91
N ALA A 408 -23.00 -3.13 -35.02
CA ALA A 408 -22.17 -3.29 -36.21
C ALA A 408 -21.67 -1.95 -36.73
N GLU A 409 -22.56 -0.95 -36.85
CA GLU A 409 -22.20 0.41 -37.28
C GLU A 409 -21.21 1.10 -36.33
N LEU A 410 -21.37 0.94 -35.01
CA LEU A 410 -20.41 1.45 -34.02
C LEU A 410 -19.00 0.92 -34.29
N PHE A 411 -18.86 -0.39 -34.52
CA PHE A 411 -17.57 -1.00 -34.78
C PHE A 411 -17.04 -0.70 -36.19
N ARG A 412 -17.90 -0.48 -37.20
CA ARG A 412 -17.49 0.07 -38.51
C ARG A 412 -16.86 1.45 -38.36
N ARG A 413 -17.47 2.34 -37.57
CA ARG A 413 -16.94 3.69 -37.33
C ARG A 413 -15.63 3.69 -36.54
N ARG A 414 -15.35 2.64 -35.77
CA ARG A 414 -14.03 2.39 -35.15
C ARG A 414 -12.98 1.82 -36.11
N GLY A 415 -13.32 1.60 -37.38
CA GLY A 415 -12.39 1.13 -38.41
C GLY A 415 -12.38 -0.38 -38.64
N LEU A 416 -13.30 -1.14 -38.02
CA LEU A 416 -13.41 -2.60 -38.22
C LEU A 416 -14.29 -2.92 -39.44
N ARG A 417 -13.98 -4.02 -40.14
CA ARG A 417 -14.86 -4.55 -41.19
C ARG A 417 -15.90 -5.47 -40.56
N THR A 418 -17.15 -5.05 -40.49
CA THR A 418 -18.22 -5.83 -39.84
C THR A 418 -19.17 -6.45 -40.86
N SER A 419 -19.63 -7.66 -40.60
CA SER A 419 -20.78 -8.28 -41.25
C SER A 419 -21.79 -8.75 -40.20
N THR A 420 -23.07 -8.43 -40.41
CA THR A 420 -24.17 -8.96 -39.60
C THR A 420 -24.55 -10.34 -40.11
N THR A 421 -24.70 -11.31 -39.21
CA THR A 421 -25.05 -12.68 -39.59
C THR A 421 -26.56 -12.78 -39.77
N ALA A 422 -27.03 -12.87 -41.01
CA ALA A 422 -28.47 -12.96 -41.29
C ALA A 422 -29.08 -14.25 -40.70
N ARG A 423 -30.05 -14.07 -39.80
CA ARG A 423 -31.02 -15.03 -39.26
C ARG A 423 -31.04 -16.41 -39.94
N SER A 424 -30.22 -17.35 -39.46
CA SER A 424 -30.44 -18.80 -39.55
C SER A 424 -29.24 -19.57 -38.96
N GLY A 425 -29.35 -20.02 -37.70
CA GLY A 425 -28.63 -21.20 -37.22
C GLY A 425 -27.23 -21.04 -36.63
N ASP A 426 -26.58 -19.88 -36.71
CA ASP A 426 -25.23 -19.71 -36.16
C ASP A 426 -25.25 -19.35 -34.67
N GLU A 427 -25.48 -20.36 -33.83
CA GLU A 427 -25.02 -20.57 -32.44
C GLU A 427 -24.53 -19.36 -31.60
N GLY A 428 -25.27 -18.23 -31.61
CA GLY A 428 -25.08 -17.09 -30.71
C GLY A 428 -24.09 -16.00 -31.16
N VAL A 429 -23.76 -15.89 -32.45
CA VAL A 429 -23.02 -14.74 -33.01
C VAL A 429 -24.02 -13.71 -33.52
N ASP A 430 -23.87 -12.45 -33.10
CA ASP A 430 -24.78 -11.38 -33.53
C ASP A 430 -24.08 -10.48 -34.58
N VAL A 431 -22.79 -10.18 -34.40
CA VAL A 431 -21.97 -9.45 -35.38
C VAL A 431 -20.59 -10.11 -35.50
N LEU A 432 -20.12 -10.30 -36.73
CA LEU A 432 -18.75 -10.69 -36.99
C LEU A 432 -17.95 -9.45 -37.44
N ALA A 433 -16.82 -9.21 -36.80
CA ALA A 433 -15.92 -8.12 -37.17
C ALA A 433 -14.53 -8.67 -37.53
N GLU A 434 -13.85 -8.01 -38.45
CA GLU A 434 -12.46 -8.29 -38.82
C GLU A 434 -11.66 -7.00 -38.67
N ASP A 435 -10.61 -7.08 -37.86
CA ASP A 435 -9.63 -6.01 -37.75
C ASP A 435 -8.61 -6.15 -38.90
N PRO A 436 -8.52 -5.15 -39.81
CA PRO A 436 -7.64 -5.22 -40.98
C PRO A 436 -6.15 -5.05 -40.66
N ASP A 437 -5.76 -4.80 -39.39
CA ASP A 437 -4.36 -4.68 -39.00
C ASP A 437 -3.57 -5.98 -39.29
N PRO A 438 -2.45 -5.94 -40.03
CA PRO A 438 -1.71 -7.14 -40.44
C PRO A 438 -0.87 -7.78 -39.33
N ILE A 439 -0.68 -7.11 -38.18
CA ILE A 439 0.17 -7.56 -37.06
C ILE A 439 -0.69 -8.01 -35.87
N THR A 440 -1.70 -7.22 -35.50
CA THR A 440 -2.56 -7.49 -34.33
C THR A 440 -4.00 -7.81 -34.69
N GLY A 441 -4.38 -7.67 -35.96
CA GLY A 441 -5.74 -7.87 -36.43
C GLY A 441 -6.18 -9.32 -36.46
N GLY A 442 -7.41 -9.54 -36.91
CA GLY A 442 -8.02 -10.86 -36.97
C GLY A 442 -9.53 -10.86 -36.74
N LYS A 443 -10.10 -12.07 -36.65
CA LYS A 443 -11.54 -12.30 -36.58
C LYS A 443 -12.05 -12.09 -35.15
N ILE A 444 -12.98 -11.17 -34.98
CA ILE A 444 -13.63 -10.79 -33.72
C ILE A 444 -15.10 -11.22 -33.76
N VAL A 445 -15.54 -11.92 -32.72
CA VAL A 445 -16.96 -12.26 -32.54
C VAL A 445 -17.58 -11.28 -31.56
N ILE A 446 -18.68 -10.67 -31.95
CA ILE A 446 -19.41 -9.71 -31.12
C ILE A 446 -20.80 -10.26 -30.86
N GLN A 447 -21.16 -10.31 -29.58
CA GLN A 447 -22.48 -10.72 -29.12
C GLN A 447 -23.14 -9.56 -28.40
N ALA A 448 -24.37 -9.22 -28.78
CA ALA A 448 -25.15 -8.11 -28.29
C ALA A 448 -26.35 -8.64 -27.49
N LYS A 449 -26.35 -8.43 -26.16
CA LYS A 449 -27.43 -8.86 -25.26
C LYS A 449 -28.18 -7.67 -24.68
N ARG A 450 -29.41 -7.47 -25.13
CA ARG A 450 -30.33 -6.45 -24.59
C ARG A 450 -30.99 -6.90 -23.30
N TYR A 451 -30.33 -6.70 -22.17
CA TYR A 451 -30.85 -7.07 -20.85
C TYR A 451 -31.25 -5.83 -20.03
N ARG A 452 -32.27 -5.97 -19.19
CA ARG A 452 -32.67 -4.98 -18.16
C ARG A 452 -32.06 -5.27 -16.78
N LYS A 453 -31.49 -6.47 -16.60
CA LYS A 453 -30.87 -6.95 -15.36
C LYS A 453 -29.43 -7.35 -15.63
N THR A 454 -28.63 -7.40 -14.58
CA THR A 454 -27.20 -7.76 -14.63
C THR A 454 -26.96 -9.06 -15.39
N VAL A 455 -25.98 -9.07 -16.31
CA VAL A 455 -25.62 -10.23 -17.14
C VAL A 455 -24.91 -11.29 -16.28
N PRO A 456 -25.39 -12.55 -16.28
CA PRO A 456 -24.80 -13.64 -15.49
C PRO A 456 -23.52 -14.22 -16.15
N PRO A 457 -22.67 -14.93 -15.39
CA PRO A 457 -21.40 -15.47 -15.90
C PRO A 457 -21.57 -16.52 -17.00
N SER A 458 -22.73 -17.17 -17.08
CA SER A 458 -23.04 -18.14 -18.13
C SER A 458 -22.99 -17.52 -19.52
N ALA A 459 -23.46 -16.28 -19.70
CA ALA A 459 -23.45 -15.59 -20.98
C ALA A 459 -22.01 -15.30 -21.47
N VAL A 460 -21.08 -15.03 -20.56
CA VAL A 460 -19.66 -14.82 -20.89
C VAL A 460 -19.01 -16.13 -21.33
N ARG A 461 -19.33 -17.24 -20.66
CA ARG A 461 -18.86 -18.59 -21.05
C ARG A 461 -19.39 -19.03 -22.41
N ASP A 462 -20.66 -18.72 -22.69
CA ASP A 462 -21.28 -19.05 -23.98
C ASP A 462 -20.58 -18.31 -25.12
N LEU A 463 -20.21 -17.03 -24.92
CA LEU A 463 -19.42 -16.26 -25.88
C LEU A 463 -18.02 -16.88 -26.09
N GLU A 464 -17.35 -17.32 -25.03
CA GLU A 464 -16.05 -17.99 -25.13
C GLU A 464 -16.13 -19.25 -26.02
N SER A 465 -17.18 -20.06 -25.83
CA SER A 465 -17.46 -21.24 -26.65
C SER A 465 -17.68 -20.88 -28.12
N THR A 466 -18.45 -19.82 -28.39
CA THR A 466 -18.73 -19.34 -29.75
C THR A 466 -17.49 -18.76 -30.43
N MET A 467 -16.63 -18.04 -29.70
CA MET A 467 -15.35 -17.54 -30.20
C MET A 467 -14.44 -18.68 -30.67
N ARG A 468 -14.34 -19.77 -29.89
CA ARG A 468 -13.55 -20.95 -30.24
C ARG A 468 -14.08 -21.66 -31.49
N ARG A 469 -15.40 -21.85 -31.60
CA ARG A 469 -16.02 -22.47 -32.78
C ARG A 469 -15.82 -21.67 -34.05
N GLN A 470 -15.87 -20.34 -33.95
CA GLN A 470 -15.71 -19.44 -35.09
C GLN A 470 -14.25 -19.17 -35.47
N GLY A 471 -13.28 -19.67 -34.70
CA GLY A 471 -11.86 -19.39 -34.90
C GLY A 471 -11.50 -17.92 -34.69
N ALA A 472 -12.26 -17.21 -33.84
CA ALA A 472 -12.02 -15.81 -33.52
C ALA A 472 -10.90 -15.66 -32.48
N ASN A 473 -10.06 -14.66 -32.64
CA ASN A 473 -8.98 -14.35 -31.72
C ASN A 473 -9.43 -13.46 -30.55
N ARG A 474 -10.61 -12.82 -30.68
CA ARG A 474 -11.20 -11.96 -29.64
C ARG A 474 -12.72 -12.04 -29.64
N GLY A 475 -13.32 -11.97 -28.44
CA GLY A 475 -14.76 -11.89 -28.24
C GLY A 475 -15.17 -10.58 -27.58
N ILE A 476 -16.28 -9.98 -28.00
CA ILE A 476 -16.85 -8.78 -27.37
C ILE A 476 -18.29 -9.05 -26.97
N LEU A 477 -18.62 -8.88 -25.69
CA LEU A 477 -19.98 -8.97 -25.19
C LEU A 477 -20.51 -7.56 -24.89
N VAL A 478 -21.50 -7.12 -25.64
CA VAL A 478 -22.15 -5.81 -25.49
C VAL A 478 -23.50 -5.99 -24.80
N THR A 479 -23.81 -5.18 -23.80
CA THR A 479 -25.11 -5.20 -23.14
C THR A 479 -25.63 -3.82 -22.76
N THR A 480 -26.96 -3.69 -22.70
CA THR A 480 -27.67 -2.51 -22.18
C THR A 480 -27.74 -2.46 -20.65
N ALA A 481 -27.31 -3.53 -19.95
CA ALA A 481 -27.25 -3.62 -18.49
C ALA A 481 -25.79 -3.58 -17.97
N GLY A 482 -25.56 -3.94 -16.70
CA GLY A 482 -24.22 -4.15 -16.14
C GLY A 482 -23.80 -5.63 -16.13
N PHE A 483 -22.50 -5.88 -15.92
CA PHE A 483 -21.96 -7.22 -15.64
C PHE A 483 -21.76 -7.43 -14.14
N GLY A 484 -22.16 -8.61 -13.65
CA GLY A 484 -21.95 -8.98 -12.25
C GLY A 484 -20.48 -9.33 -11.97
N PRO A 485 -20.06 -9.36 -10.69
CA PRO A 485 -18.67 -9.67 -10.31
C PRO A 485 -18.14 -10.99 -10.90
N GLY A 486 -18.99 -12.03 -10.93
CA GLY A 486 -18.62 -13.32 -11.52
C GLY A 486 -18.41 -13.29 -13.04
N SER A 487 -19.10 -12.39 -13.76
CA SER A 487 -18.96 -12.21 -15.21
C SER A 487 -17.66 -11.47 -15.55
N ARG A 488 -17.30 -10.46 -14.73
CA ARG A 488 -16.04 -9.73 -14.86
C ARG A 488 -14.84 -10.65 -14.54
N LYS A 489 -14.93 -11.44 -13.47
CA LYS A 489 -13.92 -12.44 -13.09
C LYS A 489 -13.68 -13.51 -14.18
N HIS A 490 -14.72 -13.92 -14.90
CA HIS A 490 -14.58 -14.92 -15.97
C HIS A 490 -13.88 -14.34 -17.22
N ALA A 491 -14.03 -13.04 -17.49
CA ALA A 491 -13.39 -12.38 -18.63
C ALA A 491 -11.91 -12.04 -18.37
N GLU A 492 -11.49 -11.95 -17.10
CA GLU A 492 -10.12 -11.61 -16.72
C GLU A 492 -9.12 -12.66 -17.21
N GLY A 493 -8.09 -12.22 -17.95
CA GLY A 493 -7.10 -13.10 -18.57
C GLY A 493 -7.58 -13.89 -19.80
N GLN A 494 -8.85 -13.73 -20.22
CA GLN A 494 -9.37 -14.27 -21.48
C GLN A 494 -9.36 -13.19 -22.57
N PRO A 495 -9.29 -13.55 -23.87
CA PRO A 495 -9.40 -12.58 -24.96
C PRO A 495 -10.87 -12.11 -25.17
N LEU A 496 -11.54 -11.75 -24.07
CA LEU A 496 -12.92 -11.28 -24.03
C LEU A 496 -12.95 -9.81 -23.56
N THR A 497 -13.80 -9.00 -24.18
CA THR A 497 -14.03 -7.60 -23.80
C THR A 497 -15.51 -7.41 -23.47
N LEU A 498 -15.79 -6.85 -22.29
CA LEU A 498 -17.16 -6.64 -21.80
C LEU A 498 -17.54 -5.16 -21.95
N VAL A 499 -18.63 -4.86 -22.65
CA VAL A 499 -19.16 -3.50 -22.87
C VAL A 499 -20.51 -3.36 -22.17
N ASP A 500 -20.55 -2.66 -21.04
CA ASP A 500 -21.77 -2.42 -20.26
C ASP A 500 -22.54 -1.19 -20.76
N GLY A 501 -23.77 -1.01 -20.25
CA GLY A 501 -24.69 0.04 -20.70
C GLY A 501 -24.09 1.46 -20.67
N PRO A 502 -23.46 1.91 -19.57
CA PRO A 502 -22.78 3.20 -19.52
C PRO A 502 -21.65 3.33 -20.54
N MET A 503 -20.80 2.30 -20.69
CA MET A 503 -19.71 2.32 -21.66
C MET A 503 -20.22 2.30 -23.11
N LEU A 504 -21.30 1.56 -23.40
CA LEU A 504 -21.96 1.56 -24.70
C LEU A 504 -22.47 2.96 -25.07
N LEU A 505 -23.12 3.66 -24.14
CA LEU A 505 -23.59 5.03 -24.40
C LEU A 505 -22.45 6.02 -24.64
N ALA A 506 -21.34 5.87 -23.92
CA ALA A 506 -20.15 6.69 -24.16
C ALA A 506 -19.58 6.44 -25.56
N LEU A 507 -19.45 5.17 -25.96
CA LEU A 507 -18.96 4.77 -27.29
C LEU A 507 -19.86 5.26 -28.42
N LEU A 508 -21.20 5.17 -28.26
CA LEU A 508 -22.15 5.68 -29.23
C LEU A 508 -22.02 7.20 -29.40
N ARG A 509 -21.90 7.96 -28.29
CA ARG A 509 -21.72 9.42 -28.34
C ARG A 509 -20.42 9.83 -29.00
N GLU A 510 -19.32 9.17 -28.65
CA GLU A 510 -17.99 9.41 -29.24
C GLU A 510 -18.02 9.27 -30.76
N HIS A 511 -18.80 8.32 -31.28
CA HIS A 511 -18.89 8.03 -32.71
C HIS A 511 -20.11 8.68 -33.39
N GLY A 512 -20.80 9.60 -32.70
CA GLY A 512 -21.96 10.33 -33.25
C GLY A 512 -23.14 9.43 -33.63
N LEU A 513 -23.36 8.36 -32.86
CA LEU A 513 -24.47 7.42 -33.04
C LEU A 513 -25.56 7.66 -31.99
N PRO A 514 -26.85 7.57 -32.38
CA PRO A 514 -27.96 7.84 -31.48
C PRO A 514 -28.22 6.66 -30.52
N GLY A 515 -28.50 6.94 -29.25
CA GLY A 515 -28.89 5.92 -28.28
C GLY A 515 -29.12 6.48 -26.88
N ARG A 516 -30.18 6.02 -26.21
CA ARG A 516 -30.47 6.35 -24.80
C ARG A 516 -30.87 5.09 -24.02
N LEU A 517 -30.65 5.10 -22.70
CA LEU A 517 -31.13 4.06 -21.79
C LEU A 517 -32.17 4.67 -20.84
N GLY A 518 -33.42 4.25 -20.97
CA GLY A 518 -34.53 4.69 -20.12
C GLY A 518 -35.37 5.83 -20.73
N PRO A 519 -36.61 6.03 -20.24
CA PRO A 519 -37.59 6.93 -20.86
C PRO A 519 -37.10 8.37 -20.93
N ALA A 520 -37.52 9.09 -21.99
CA ALA A 520 -37.16 10.49 -22.21
C ALA A 520 -37.49 11.34 -20.96
N PRO A 521 -36.62 12.28 -20.56
CA PRO A 521 -36.87 13.11 -19.39
C PRO A 521 -38.15 13.93 -19.59
N SER A 522 -39.11 13.76 -18.69
CA SER A 522 -40.32 14.56 -18.65
C SER A 522 -40.04 15.92 -18.01
N ALA A 523 -40.15 16.98 -18.82
CA ALA A 523 -40.27 18.41 -18.48
C ALA A 523 -39.09 19.05 -17.69
N PRO A 524 -38.81 20.36 -17.90
CA PRO A 524 -37.55 20.97 -17.48
C PRO A 524 -37.44 21.13 -15.96
N VAL A 525 -36.33 20.66 -15.40
CA VAL A 525 -35.89 20.98 -14.04
C VAL A 525 -35.48 22.45 -14.01
N ARG A 526 -36.22 23.27 -13.26
CA ARG A 526 -35.84 24.66 -12.95
C ARG A 526 -34.48 24.69 -12.23
N PRO A 527 -33.65 25.74 -12.43
CA PRO A 527 -32.34 25.85 -11.78
C PRO A 527 -32.49 25.82 -10.25
N ALA A 528 -31.66 24.99 -9.59
CA ALA A 528 -31.66 24.83 -8.15
C ALA A 528 -31.20 26.14 -7.48
N VAL A 529 -32.06 26.69 -6.62
CA VAL A 529 -31.70 27.80 -5.72
C VAL A 529 -30.57 27.32 -4.79
N PRO A 530 -29.48 28.09 -4.60
CA PRO A 530 -28.41 27.72 -3.68
C PRO A 530 -28.95 27.60 -2.24
N ALA A 531 -28.48 26.60 -1.50
CA ALA A 531 -28.92 26.37 -0.12
C ALA A 531 -28.33 27.44 0.82
N VAL A 532 -29.18 28.01 1.68
CA VAL A 532 -28.77 29.02 2.69
C VAL A 532 -28.32 28.31 3.96
N GLU A 533 -27.10 28.59 4.42
CA GLU A 533 -26.59 28.02 5.67
C GLU A 533 -27.29 28.62 6.89
N LEU A 534 -27.70 27.76 7.82
CA LEU A 534 -28.43 28.11 9.04
C LEU A 534 -27.50 28.15 10.25
N VAL A 535 -27.66 29.19 11.06
CA VAL A 535 -26.97 29.33 12.35
C VAL A 535 -27.89 28.86 13.49
N PRO A 536 -27.39 28.19 14.54
CA PRO A 536 -28.17 27.85 15.72
C PRO A 536 -29.03 29.02 16.24
N GLY A 537 -30.31 28.77 16.48
CA GLY A 537 -31.30 29.77 16.90
C GLY A 537 -32.05 30.48 15.75
N GLN A 538 -31.62 30.33 14.50
CA GLN A 538 -32.27 30.95 13.34
C GLN A 538 -33.66 30.34 13.10
N ASN A 539 -34.66 31.20 12.88
CA ASN A 539 -36.04 30.82 12.59
C ASN A 539 -36.43 31.27 11.19
N LEU A 540 -37.17 30.42 10.47
CA LEU A 540 -37.72 30.75 9.16
C LEU A 540 -39.14 30.20 9.02
N VAL A 541 -39.98 30.92 8.27
CA VAL A 541 -41.34 30.45 7.95
C VAL A 541 -41.24 29.43 6.84
N LEU A 542 -41.89 28.27 6.99
CA LEU A 542 -41.89 27.26 5.95
C LEU A 542 -42.87 27.67 4.85
N PRO A 543 -42.41 27.77 3.59
CA PRO A 543 -43.25 28.21 2.48
C PRO A 543 -44.31 27.18 2.12
N ASP A 544 -44.02 25.89 2.32
CA ASP A 544 -44.90 24.76 2.01
C ASP A 544 -45.09 23.84 3.22
N GLY A 545 -46.12 23.00 3.14
CA GLY A 545 -46.44 21.99 4.15
C GLY A 545 -45.61 20.70 4.09
N GLU A 546 -44.56 20.63 3.28
CA GLU A 546 -43.64 19.48 3.18
C GLU A 546 -42.19 19.92 3.35
N VAL A 547 -41.46 19.24 4.23
CA VAL A 547 -40.02 19.45 4.46
C VAL A 547 -39.27 18.16 4.16
N LYS A 548 -38.34 18.22 3.21
CA LYS A 548 -37.41 17.13 2.91
C LYS A 548 -36.10 17.36 3.64
N VAL A 549 -35.64 16.32 4.32
CA VAL A 549 -34.41 16.30 5.11
C VAL A 549 -33.45 15.31 4.46
N ARG A 550 -32.19 15.69 4.27
CA ARG A 550 -31.13 14.78 3.84
C ARG A 550 -29.91 14.99 4.71
N PHE A 551 -29.40 13.92 5.27
CA PHE A 551 -28.15 13.94 6.02
C PHE A 551 -27.03 13.35 5.18
N ARG A 552 -25.91 14.07 5.11
CA ARG A 552 -24.67 13.64 4.47
C ARG A 552 -23.54 13.76 5.48
N SER A 553 -22.75 12.70 5.64
CA SER A 553 -21.52 12.70 6.42
C SER A 553 -20.63 11.56 5.92
N GLY A 554 -19.32 11.79 5.92
CA GLY A 554 -18.31 10.73 5.93
C GLY A 554 -17.86 10.43 7.37
N GLY A 555 -16.92 9.50 7.54
CA GLY A 555 -16.39 9.14 8.86
C GLY A 555 -17.31 8.19 9.63
N ALA A 556 -17.62 8.50 10.89
CA ALA A 556 -18.47 7.66 11.74
C ALA A 556 -19.88 7.44 11.15
N ALA A 557 -20.42 6.24 11.37
CA ALA A 557 -21.80 5.93 11.05
C ALA A 557 -22.73 6.75 11.95
N ALA A 558 -23.69 7.45 11.32
CA ALA A 558 -24.67 8.26 12.02
C ALA A 558 -26.02 8.19 11.31
N ASP A 559 -27.06 8.12 12.11
CA ASP A 559 -28.43 7.91 11.70
C ASP A 559 -29.27 9.16 11.92
N LEU A 560 -30.23 9.35 11.01
CA LEU A 560 -31.23 10.40 11.13
C LEU A 560 -32.40 9.89 11.96
N THR A 561 -32.84 10.67 12.96
CA THR A 561 -33.98 10.34 13.83
C THR A 561 -34.90 11.53 13.96
N LEU A 562 -36.20 11.29 14.03
CA LEU A 562 -37.22 12.33 14.15
C LEU A 562 -38.15 12.02 15.32
N LEU A 563 -38.48 13.06 16.10
CA LEU A 563 -39.41 12.94 17.23
C LEU A 563 -40.62 13.87 17.03
N LEU A 564 -41.83 13.32 17.08
CA LEU A 564 -43.07 14.09 17.04
C LEU A 564 -43.45 14.46 18.47
N LEU A 565 -43.45 15.76 18.75
CA LEU A 565 -43.58 16.32 20.09
C LEU A 565 -44.88 17.09 20.26
N ASP A 566 -45.52 16.91 21.41
CA ASP A 566 -46.70 17.67 21.83
C ASP A 566 -46.35 19.09 22.31
N ALA A 567 -47.34 19.81 22.85
CA ALA A 567 -47.14 21.15 23.40
C ALA A 567 -46.18 21.18 24.62
N GLY A 568 -46.05 20.06 25.34
CA GLY A 568 -45.11 19.88 26.45
C GLY A 568 -43.71 19.47 26.00
N GLY A 569 -43.48 19.27 24.70
CA GLY A 569 -42.19 18.83 24.17
C GLY A 569 -41.93 17.34 24.36
N ARG A 570 -42.98 16.53 24.55
CA ARG A 570 -42.88 15.08 24.78
C ARG A 570 -43.47 14.26 23.64
N VAL A 571 -42.91 13.08 23.44
CA VAL A 571 -43.44 12.05 22.53
C VAL A 571 -44.71 11.45 23.18
N ARG A 572 -45.79 11.29 22.40
CA ARG A 572 -47.09 10.84 22.93
C ARG A 572 -47.16 9.31 23.11
N HIS A 573 -46.48 8.57 22.24
CA HIS A 573 -46.37 7.12 22.20
C HIS A 573 -45.17 6.70 21.33
N ASP A 574 -44.68 5.47 21.45
CA ASP A 574 -43.47 5.02 20.75
C ASP A 574 -43.50 5.21 19.22
N ARG A 575 -44.69 5.20 18.59
CA ARG A 575 -44.86 5.47 17.14
C ARG A 575 -44.53 6.90 16.69
N ASP A 576 -44.41 7.83 17.63
CA ASP A 576 -44.00 9.21 17.38
C ASP A 576 -42.48 9.37 17.42
N PHE A 577 -41.73 8.27 17.65
CA PHE A 577 -40.28 8.19 17.58
C PHE A 577 -39.85 7.46 16.29
N VAL A 578 -39.34 8.19 15.31
CA VAL A 578 -39.00 7.66 13.97
C VAL A 578 -37.49 7.50 13.84
N PHE A 579 -37.03 6.26 13.70
CA PHE A 579 -35.62 5.86 13.60
C PHE A 579 -35.49 4.63 12.68
N TYR A 580 -34.29 4.08 12.51
CA TYR A 580 -34.04 3.06 11.48
C TYR A 580 -34.92 1.80 11.58
N HIS A 581 -35.28 1.33 12.79
CA HIS A 581 -36.22 0.21 12.97
C HIS A 581 -37.70 0.59 12.86
N GLN A 582 -38.03 1.88 12.93
CA GLN A 582 -39.39 2.41 12.78
C GLN A 582 -39.37 3.59 11.80
N PRO A 583 -39.25 3.32 10.49
CA PRO A 583 -38.97 4.35 9.48
C PRO A 583 -40.19 5.21 9.10
N ALA A 584 -41.32 5.12 9.81
CA ALA A 584 -42.47 5.96 9.54
C ALA A 584 -43.30 6.20 10.81
N ALA A 585 -43.83 7.41 10.93
CA ALA A 585 -44.85 7.75 11.92
C ALA A 585 -46.25 7.36 11.42
N GLU A 586 -47.18 7.19 12.35
CA GLU A 586 -48.57 6.84 12.04
C GLU A 586 -49.22 7.89 11.12
N GLY A 587 -49.96 7.42 10.09
CA GLY A 587 -50.58 8.30 9.10
C GLY A 587 -49.65 8.86 8.03
N GLY A 588 -48.36 8.47 8.00
CA GLY A 588 -47.42 8.88 6.94
C GLY A 588 -46.94 10.33 7.03
N ALA A 589 -47.21 11.00 8.16
CA ALA A 589 -46.83 12.37 8.42
C ALA A 589 -45.31 12.57 8.46
N VAL A 590 -44.57 11.54 8.88
CA VAL A 590 -43.10 11.47 8.79
C VAL A 590 -42.70 10.14 8.16
N THR A 591 -41.82 10.17 7.18
CA THR A 591 -41.24 8.98 6.54
C THR A 591 -39.71 9.13 6.48
N LEU A 592 -38.98 8.15 6.97
CA LEU A 592 -37.53 8.03 6.97
C LEU A 592 -37.13 6.92 5.99
N ARG A 593 -36.06 7.15 5.23
CA ARG A 593 -35.36 6.16 4.42
C ARG A 593 -33.95 6.01 4.99
N PRO A 594 -33.73 5.02 5.88
CA PRO A 594 -32.46 4.87 6.59
C PRO A 594 -31.27 4.70 5.63
N ASP A 595 -31.40 3.82 4.62
CA ASP A 595 -30.34 3.54 3.64
C ASP A 595 -29.90 4.77 2.83
N GLU A 596 -30.85 5.68 2.56
CA GLU A 596 -30.60 6.92 1.81
C GLU A 596 -30.26 8.11 2.74
N ARG A 597 -30.39 7.94 4.07
CA ARG A 597 -30.32 9.00 5.09
C ARG A 597 -31.19 10.22 4.75
N THR A 598 -32.40 9.96 4.25
CA THR A 598 -33.39 11.00 3.90
C THR A 598 -34.66 10.84 4.71
N ALA A 599 -35.32 11.94 5.05
CA ALA A 599 -36.64 11.94 5.66
C ALA A 599 -37.56 12.99 5.05
N THR A 600 -38.86 12.77 5.12
CA THR A 600 -39.88 13.71 4.68
C THR A 600 -40.87 13.96 5.82
N VAL A 601 -41.09 15.23 6.15
CA VAL A 601 -42.08 15.68 7.15
C VAL A 601 -43.21 16.39 6.41
N ARG A 602 -44.43 15.86 6.49
CA ARG A 602 -45.64 16.44 5.89
C ARG A 602 -46.48 17.08 6.99
N THR A 603 -46.33 18.39 7.16
CA THR A 603 -46.95 19.14 8.26
C THR A 603 -48.48 19.17 8.19
N ALA A 604 -49.06 19.01 7.00
CA ALA A 604 -50.50 18.91 6.79
C ALA A 604 -51.10 17.57 7.27
N GLN A 605 -50.27 16.53 7.44
CA GLN A 605 -50.69 15.20 7.90
C GLN A 605 -50.34 14.97 9.37
N LEU A 606 -49.67 15.92 10.04
CA LEU A 606 -49.37 15.82 11.46
C LEU A 606 -50.66 15.90 12.29
N PRO A 607 -50.87 15.01 13.26
CA PRO A 607 -52.00 15.10 14.19
C PRO A 607 -52.01 16.44 14.93
N ASP A 608 -53.20 17.00 15.22
CA ASP A 608 -53.34 18.31 15.88
C ASP A 608 -52.66 18.42 17.27
N ALA A 609 -52.47 17.28 17.94
CA ALA A 609 -51.75 17.19 19.20
C ALA A 609 -50.23 17.41 19.03
N VAL A 610 -49.66 17.16 17.85
CA VAL A 610 -48.24 17.41 17.56
C VAL A 610 -48.03 18.88 17.26
N ARG A 611 -47.19 19.53 18.07
CA ARG A 611 -46.85 20.95 17.90
C ARG A 611 -45.47 21.15 17.31
N ARG A 612 -44.62 20.13 17.34
CA ARG A 612 -43.23 20.19 16.88
C ARG A 612 -42.75 18.83 16.38
N VAL A 613 -41.88 18.84 15.38
CA VAL A 613 -41.09 17.69 14.94
C VAL A 613 -39.62 18.04 15.08
N ALA A 614 -38.93 17.32 15.97
CA ALA A 614 -37.49 17.44 16.19
C ALA A 614 -36.73 16.55 15.19
N ILE A 615 -35.66 17.07 14.59
CA ILE A 615 -34.81 16.39 13.61
C ILE A 615 -33.41 16.28 14.21
N ALA A 616 -32.98 15.06 14.50
CA ALA A 616 -31.72 14.77 15.16
C ALA A 616 -30.83 13.84 14.34
N VAL A 617 -29.53 13.99 14.54
CA VAL A 617 -28.49 13.08 14.04
C VAL A 617 -27.89 12.37 15.25
N ASN A 618 -27.86 11.04 15.20
CA ASN A 618 -27.35 10.21 16.29
C ASN A 618 -26.20 9.37 15.79
N LEU A 619 -25.11 9.34 16.54
CA LEU A 619 -24.01 8.42 16.28
C LEU A 619 -24.35 7.08 16.94
N ASP A 620 -23.94 6.00 16.27
CA ASP A 620 -24.30 4.61 16.57
C ASP A 620 -24.42 4.32 18.08
N ALA A 621 -25.57 3.80 18.49
CA ALA A 621 -25.90 3.58 19.90
C ALA A 621 -25.02 2.50 20.55
N ASP A 622 -24.34 1.66 19.74
CA ASP A 622 -23.47 0.58 20.18
C ASP A 622 -21.96 0.94 20.15
N GLY A 623 -21.59 2.19 19.84
CA GLY A 623 -20.19 2.64 19.73
C GLY A 623 -19.86 3.98 20.40
N ASP A 624 -18.56 4.27 20.58
CA ASP A 624 -18.04 5.51 21.19
C ASP A 624 -18.04 6.72 20.22
N GLY A 625 -18.95 6.75 19.23
CA GLY A 625 -18.94 7.74 18.15
C GLY A 625 -19.44 9.12 18.60
N THR A 626 -18.73 10.18 18.19
CA THR A 626 -19.05 11.57 18.54
C THR A 626 -19.18 12.46 17.30
N CYS A 627 -19.80 13.64 17.41
CA CYS A 627 -19.91 14.59 16.31
C CYS A 627 -18.53 15.03 15.77
N ALA A 628 -17.45 14.90 16.55
CA ALA A 628 -16.08 15.10 16.08
C ALA A 628 -15.58 14.04 15.08
N ASP A 629 -16.22 12.87 15.04
CA ASP A 629 -15.87 11.77 14.14
C ASP A 629 -16.59 11.84 12.78
N LEU A 630 -17.48 12.83 12.59
CA LEU A 630 -18.16 13.10 11.32
C LEU A 630 -17.28 13.94 10.38
N VAL A 631 -17.15 13.52 9.12
CA VAL A 631 -16.42 14.24 8.07
C VAL A 631 -17.42 14.97 7.17
N ASP A 632 -17.28 16.30 7.07
CA ASP A 632 -18.20 17.20 6.34
C ASP A 632 -19.70 16.93 6.62
N PRO A 633 -20.15 16.93 7.90
CA PRO A 633 -21.54 16.68 8.22
C PRO A 633 -22.42 17.83 7.73
N ALA A 634 -23.48 17.47 7.01
CA ALA A 634 -24.42 18.39 6.38
C ALA A 634 -25.84 17.84 6.48
N VAL A 635 -26.73 18.58 7.15
CA VAL A 635 -28.18 18.34 7.13
C VAL A 635 -28.83 19.37 6.21
N GLU A 636 -29.26 18.90 5.05
CA GLU A 636 -29.98 19.71 4.07
C GLU A 636 -31.49 19.61 4.31
N LEU A 637 -32.14 20.77 4.32
CA LEU A 637 -33.58 20.94 4.53
C LEU A 637 -34.16 21.66 3.31
N ALA A 638 -35.21 21.12 2.70
CA ALA A 638 -35.83 21.72 1.52
C ALA A 638 -37.36 21.76 1.63
N SER A 639 -37.96 22.91 1.31
CA SER A 639 -39.42 23.13 1.33
C SER A 639 -39.79 24.27 0.39
N GLY A 640 -40.79 24.09 -0.48
CA GLY A 640 -41.36 25.14 -1.36
C GLY A 640 -40.37 26.00 -2.14
N GLY A 641 -39.30 25.38 -2.65
CA GLY A 641 -38.24 26.07 -3.40
C GLY A 641 -37.14 26.68 -2.53
N GLY A 642 -37.34 26.76 -1.21
CA GLY A 642 -36.29 27.07 -0.24
C GLY A 642 -35.40 25.86 0.01
N ARG A 643 -34.09 26.09 0.11
CA ARG A 643 -33.09 25.11 0.54
C ARG A 643 -32.26 25.72 1.65
N TRP A 644 -32.05 24.96 2.71
CA TRP A 644 -31.27 25.35 3.87
C TRP A 644 -30.30 24.25 4.26
N LEU A 645 -29.16 24.63 4.81
CA LEU A 645 -28.11 23.72 5.22
C LEU A 645 -27.75 23.99 6.68
N PHE A 646 -27.69 22.95 7.51
CA PHE A 646 -27.11 23.03 8.85
C PHE A 646 -25.90 22.11 8.92
N ARG A 647 -24.77 22.62 9.42
CA ARG A 647 -23.56 21.84 9.66
C ARG A 647 -23.43 21.54 11.16
N PRO A 648 -23.63 20.29 11.60
CA PRO A 648 -23.32 19.88 12.97
C PRO A 648 -21.87 20.25 13.34
N PRO A 649 -21.62 21.00 14.43
CA PRO A 649 -20.27 21.27 14.88
C PRO A 649 -19.56 19.99 15.30
N ALA A 650 -18.24 19.94 15.05
CA ALA A 650 -17.39 18.88 15.55
C ALA A 650 -17.24 19.04 17.08
N ASP A 651 -17.84 18.12 17.84
CA ASP A 651 -17.79 18.12 19.30
C ASP A 651 -17.55 16.70 19.82
N PRO A 652 -16.42 16.44 20.51
CA PRO A 652 -16.07 15.12 21.04
C PRO A 652 -16.88 14.73 22.28
N ALA A 653 -17.68 15.63 22.85
CA ALA A 653 -18.56 15.34 23.98
C ALA A 653 -20.00 15.05 23.54
N VAL A 654 -20.32 15.12 22.24
CA VAL A 654 -21.68 15.00 21.71
C VAL A 654 -21.79 13.76 20.84
N SER A 655 -22.63 12.81 21.26
CA SER A 655 -22.94 11.56 20.54
C SER A 655 -24.34 11.56 19.92
N ALA A 656 -25.16 12.57 20.24
CA ALA A 656 -26.43 12.85 19.56
C ALA A 656 -26.68 14.35 19.48
N MET A 657 -27.20 14.85 18.36
CA MET A 657 -27.44 16.28 18.14
C MET A 657 -28.82 16.57 17.54
N LEU A 658 -29.58 17.43 18.21
CA LEU A 658 -30.79 18.03 17.67
C LEU A 658 -30.41 19.18 16.73
N VAL A 659 -30.59 18.94 15.44
CA VAL A 659 -30.14 19.85 14.37
C VAL A 659 -31.18 20.93 14.11
N ALA A 660 -32.44 20.53 13.95
CA ALA A 660 -33.52 21.47 13.65
C ALA A 660 -34.86 20.99 14.21
N GLU A 661 -35.79 21.93 14.35
CA GLU A 661 -37.17 21.66 14.74
C GLU A 661 -38.14 22.33 13.77
N VAL A 662 -39.14 21.57 13.31
CA VAL A 662 -40.30 22.10 12.59
C VAL A 662 -41.43 22.28 13.60
N TYR A 663 -41.86 23.51 13.87
CA TYR A 663 -42.85 23.80 14.92
C TYR A 663 -43.99 24.68 14.43
N ARG A 664 -45.17 24.52 15.02
CA ARG A 664 -46.38 25.28 14.68
C ARG A 664 -46.42 26.58 15.47
N HIS A 665 -46.28 27.72 14.78
CA HIS A 665 -46.45 29.05 15.35
C HIS A 665 -47.94 29.46 15.32
N PRO A 666 -48.50 30.06 16.39
CA PRO A 666 -49.92 30.40 16.45
C PRO A 666 -50.40 31.39 15.39
N ALA A 667 -49.52 32.27 14.90
CA ALA A 667 -49.85 33.33 13.95
C ALA A 667 -49.41 33.06 12.51
N ASP A 668 -48.30 32.32 12.31
CA ASP A 668 -47.59 32.25 11.02
C ASP A 668 -47.57 30.84 10.40
N GLY A 669 -48.31 29.89 10.97
CA GLY A 669 -48.27 28.49 10.53
C GLY A 669 -46.98 27.79 10.94
N TRP A 670 -46.49 26.86 10.13
CA TRP A 670 -45.31 26.06 10.45
C TRP A 670 -44.00 26.82 10.17
N LYS A 671 -43.06 26.72 11.11
CA LYS A 671 -41.74 27.35 11.04
C LYS A 671 -40.66 26.30 11.25
N LEU A 672 -39.49 26.55 10.67
CA LEU A 672 -38.28 25.78 10.89
C LEU A 672 -37.32 26.59 11.78
N ARG A 673 -36.76 25.94 12.79
CA ARG A 673 -35.74 26.50 13.69
C ARG A 673 -34.49 25.63 13.64
N ALA A 674 -33.34 26.23 13.38
CA ALA A 674 -32.06 25.58 13.64
C ALA A 674 -31.78 25.59 15.15
N VAL A 675 -31.39 24.45 15.72
CA VAL A 675 -31.20 24.30 17.17
C VAL A 675 -29.73 24.08 17.52
N GLY A 676 -29.11 23.02 17.01
CA GLY A 676 -27.69 22.72 17.26
C GLY A 676 -27.37 22.31 18.71
N GLN A 677 -28.29 21.63 19.39
CA GLN A 677 -28.09 21.18 20.78
C GLN A 677 -27.56 19.75 20.80
N GLY A 678 -26.53 19.47 21.60
CA GLY A 678 -25.91 18.14 21.72
C GLY A 678 -26.18 17.44 23.05
N TRP A 679 -26.08 16.11 23.04
CA TRP A 679 -26.15 15.22 24.20
C TRP A 679 -24.93 14.28 24.23
N SER A 680 -24.35 14.09 25.41
CA SER A 680 -23.23 13.18 25.66
C SER A 680 -23.65 11.72 25.80
N ASP A 681 -24.86 11.49 26.29
CA ASP A 681 -25.41 10.15 26.55
C ASP A 681 -26.13 9.56 25.32
N GLY A 682 -25.79 10.06 24.13
CA GLY A 682 -26.28 9.58 22.85
C GLY A 682 -27.79 9.71 22.66
N LEU A 683 -28.32 8.83 21.81
CA LEU A 683 -29.75 8.78 21.50
C LEU A 683 -30.60 8.53 22.76
N ALA A 684 -30.10 7.75 23.72
CA ALA A 684 -30.80 7.49 24.97
C ALA A 684 -30.99 8.77 25.81
N GLY A 685 -29.99 9.66 25.85
CA GLY A 685 -30.09 10.97 26.50
C GLY A 685 -31.12 11.88 25.83
N LEU A 686 -31.10 11.94 24.49
CA LEU A 686 -32.06 12.70 23.68
C LEU A 686 -33.49 12.18 23.87
N ALA A 687 -33.69 10.86 23.84
CA ALA A 687 -34.97 10.19 24.01
C ALA A 687 -35.58 10.46 25.40
N ARG A 688 -34.77 10.34 26.47
CA ARG A 688 -35.19 10.67 27.85
C ARG A 688 -35.60 12.13 28.01
N ALA A 689 -34.88 13.06 27.38
CA ALA A 689 -35.21 14.49 27.42
C ALA A 689 -36.60 14.80 26.79
N HIS A 690 -37.07 13.94 25.88
CA HIS A 690 -38.36 14.04 25.21
C HIS A 690 -39.40 13.03 25.70
N GLY A 691 -39.16 12.38 26.85
CA GLY A 691 -40.14 11.54 27.53
C GLY A 691 -40.35 10.15 26.94
N VAL A 692 -39.39 9.63 26.17
CA VAL A 692 -39.36 8.24 25.69
C VAL A 692 -38.64 7.38 26.74
N ASP A 693 -39.26 6.27 27.14
CA ASP A 693 -38.66 5.30 28.06
C ASP A 693 -37.78 4.33 27.27
N VAL A 694 -36.47 4.35 27.51
CA VAL A 694 -35.48 3.51 26.80
C VAL A 694 -34.98 2.48 27.82
N ALA A 695 -35.52 1.26 27.74
CA ALA A 695 -35.20 0.15 28.64
C ALA A 695 -33.95 -0.61 28.21
#